data_AF-A0AAU1K1U1-F1
#
_entry.id   AF-A0AAU1K1U1-F1
#
_cell.length_a   1.000
_cell.length_b   1.000
_cell.length_c   1.000
_cell.angle_alpha   90.00
_cell.angle_beta   90.00
_cell.angle_gamma   90.00
#
_symmetry.space_group_name_H-M   'P 1'
#
loop_
_entity.id
_entity.type
_entity.pdbx_description
1 polymer ?
#
loop_
_entity_poly.entity_id
_entity_poly.type
_entity_poly.pdbx_seq_one_letter_code
_entity_poly.pdbx_strand_id
1 'polypeptide(L)'
;MTLGDDSETGTEDWARTRDYLQNDPTKWNSLSWIAARTLIESVNDVLGRGTQGLVENLRAHWTKKDEPLTIPAAGVSRFLVIGDTGEQDPSQYVVAPALARAAEQAGFVLVLSDVIYPSGNVNDYVDGFYKPYRSNRVPDLKAPLDVRDSFSLPENVPVYAMPGNHDWYDGLYGFAHQFLYAADAPPTWPSDLLAPSFDEPLGRWQLIRDRFGRIMWRTPSEPAGRAAPARWGEPAPGGDPAPEATLQPAPYFVIEAEHVDLVCIDTGIDGTIDGAQLDWLSSLSGEKPKILMTGKPLLVNGERRKGVVAGRPGETVYDVVTDRKHRYVATVGGDTHNFQLYDPTTPDSSRDGLWHIVSGGGGAYTHATHPIRTAASDARTDLRFRPTRIFPGSAESLAYFAQQLVPSIWRLLLTVVMFGGGVVLGRWLAETGWSRQLQLGDQVVRVGPGGAAIAAMIVLMLLHLMPQRPGHSHFVRRLLLRLEALVVGVLATLFLHHYLPDAAGALLVLFGSSTLWICLNAWCVRWSRWWSPVERVPGWHHVAFACVLAALVVLALLPMGLDAGGSDEGRTVSWVLVVAVDLYAVLAIIGWRKRIVTTVNGARAASWLERSVVWAVLAQTAVVSGEMLRVMSGEGLTVLFLSGLLGLVPSAVIAAVVLAAVLAPDFLTRRLHDEPVRRAQAWIRWRRRLVQPLMFLAAPVTLVLWWWIADAVDSEWMRAAFALPALIVVTVIGMLVVDWVRREHERLYMPLLVVAVLALGVLLLGAAVPGLLDVPGFSAPGQVANELRTWWPAVAVGAAFFTVVAVGAAVFLAHLVFLGAYLLILDPKAWVSPRYRQGAATHFDFISEAAATAIIDAEQEGQAAQVESVDRRTRRRAQIAFPGLNPPFGPIQKFVSEIYSLDEPPFFKHFLEFETSPTEAVVKIHRVRGDQPVEIEVVARISLPDAASRVTDLSQSRETRASD
;
A
#
# COMPACT_ATOMS: atom_id res chain seq x y z
N MET A 1 -4.98 41.21 -23.79
CA MET A 1 -5.10 41.86 -22.45
C MET A 1 -6.14 41.03 -21.72
N THR A 2 -5.87 40.29 -20.65
CA THR A 2 -4.79 40.27 -19.65
C THR A 2 -4.51 38.80 -19.32
N LEU A 3 -3.31 38.30 -19.65
CA LEU A 3 -2.79 37.07 -19.05
C LEU A 3 -2.46 37.44 -17.60
N GLY A 4 -3.19 36.87 -16.64
CA GLY A 4 -2.97 37.09 -15.22
C GLY A 4 -1.55 36.73 -14.83
N ASP A 5 -0.94 37.60 -14.04
CA ASP A 5 0.40 37.47 -13.50
C ASP A 5 0.40 36.39 -12.38
N ASP A 6 0.48 35.12 -12.76
CA ASP A 6 0.57 33.98 -11.83
C ASP A 6 1.93 33.93 -11.09
N SER A 7 2.85 34.88 -11.35
CA SER A 7 4.24 34.83 -10.88
C SER A 7 4.46 35.20 -9.41
N GLU A 8 3.41 35.61 -8.68
CA GLU A 8 3.51 35.98 -7.24
C GLU A 8 2.60 35.19 -6.28
N THR A 9 1.68 34.34 -6.75
CA THR A 9 0.49 33.93 -5.93
C THR A 9 0.53 32.54 -5.28
N GLY A 10 1.53 31.69 -5.54
CA GLY A 10 1.51 30.29 -5.07
C GLY A 10 1.25 30.13 -3.56
N THR A 11 1.88 30.97 -2.74
CA THR A 11 1.68 30.97 -1.28
C THR A 11 0.29 31.44 -0.85
N GLU A 12 -0.37 32.28 -1.64
CA GLU A 12 -1.71 32.78 -1.39
C GLU A 12 -2.77 31.72 -1.72
N ASP A 13 -2.65 31.04 -2.87
CA ASP A 13 -3.52 29.93 -3.25
C ASP A 13 -3.45 28.79 -2.22
N TRP A 14 -2.26 28.47 -1.71
CA TRP A 14 -2.11 27.51 -0.61
C TRP A 14 -2.76 28.00 0.69
N ALA A 15 -2.57 29.27 1.08
CA ALA A 15 -3.19 29.81 2.28
C ALA A 15 -4.71 29.70 2.22
N ARG A 16 -5.32 30.09 1.09
CA ARG A 16 -6.76 29.97 0.87
C ARG A 16 -7.23 28.51 0.84
N THR A 17 -6.46 27.61 0.24
CA THR A 17 -6.74 26.16 0.24
C THR A 17 -6.75 25.59 1.65
N ARG A 18 -5.75 25.94 2.46
CA ARG A 18 -5.65 25.49 3.84
C ARG A 18 -6.82 26.02 4.68
N ASP A 19 -7.16 27.30 4.52
CA ASP A 19 -8.27 27.92 5.24
C ASP A 19 -9.61 27.31 4.82
N TYR A 20 -9.76 26.93 3.55
CA TYR A 20 -10.91 26.16 3.07
C TYR A 20 -11.03 24.81 3.80
N LEU A 21 -9.97 24.00 3.81
CA LEU A 21 -9.98 22.67 4.45
C LEU A 21 -10.14 22.75 5.98
N GLN A 22 -9.76 23.86 6.61
CA GLN A 22 -10.02 24.10 8.03
C GLN A 22 -11.50 24.39 8.33
N ASN A 23 -12.19 25.11 7.43
CA ASN A 23 -13.60 25.45 7.59
C ASN A 23 -14.54 24.30 7.21
N ASP A 24 -14.20 23.56 6.15
CA ASP A 24 -14.95 22.40 5.64
C ASP A 24 -14.04 21.16 5.51
N PRO A 25 -13.69 20.50 6.63
CA PRO A 25 -12.83 19.33 6.59
C PRO A 25 -13.47 18.20 5.76
N THR A 26 -12.62 17.46 5.07
CA THR A 26 -13.01 16.26 4.31
C THR A 26 -13.09 15.03 5.23
N LYS A 27 -13.71 13.95 4.74
CA LYS A 27 -13.78 12.63 5.39
C LYS A 27 -12.42 12.17 5.93
N TRP A 28 -11.36 12.39 5.16
CA TRP A 28 -10.02 11.91 5.49
C TRP A 28 -9.16 12.98 6.16
N ASN A 29 -9.31 14.26 5.76
CA ASN A 29 -8.46 15.40 6.13
C ASN A 29 -6.97 15.20 5.75
N SER A 30 -6.37 14.09 6.19
CA SER A 30 -5.07 13.55 5.85
C SER A 30 -5.24 12.05 5.56
N LEU A 31 -5.24 11.65 4.29
CA LEU A 31 -5.42 10.24 3.93
C LEU A 31 -4.14 9.45 4.26
N SER A 32 -4.31 8.28 4.89
CA SER A 32 -3.20 7.36 5.10
C SER A 32 -3.50 6.01 4.46
N TRP A 33 -2.63 5.60 3.54
CA TRP A 33 -2.72 4.36 2.77
C TRP A 33 -2.50 3.09 3.60
N ILE A 34 -1.89 3.23 4.78
CA ILE A 34 -1.64 2.13 5.72
C ILE A 34 -2.65 2.11 6.88
N ALA A 35 -3.61 3.04 6.92
CA ALA A 35 -4.65 3.02 7.94
C ALA A 35 -5.59 1.83 7.72
N ALA A 36 -6.01 1.19 8.82
CA ALA A 36 -6.89 0.02 8.78
C ALA A 36 -8.19 0.32 8.00
N ARG A 37 -8.77 1.52 8.17
CA ARG A 37 -9.98 1.92 7.45
C ARG A 37 -9.77 1.92 5.93
N THR A 38 -8.67 2.50 5.46
CA THR A 38 -8.30 2.57 4.03
C THR A 38 -8.11 1.17 3.46
N LEU A 39 -7.32 0.32 4.13
CA LEU A 39 -7.08 -1.07 3.72
C LEU A 39 -8.37 -1.89 3.62
N ILE A 40 -9.30 -1.68 4.57
CA ILE A 40 -10.60 -2.35 4.60
C ILE A 40 -11.52 -1.85 3.48
N GLU A 41 -11.50 -0.54 3.17
CA GLU A 41 -12.27 0.04 2.07
C GLU A 41 -11.73 -0.47 0.71
N SER A 42 -10.42 -0.68 0.58
CA SER A 42 -9.78 -1.20 -0.64
C SER A 42 -9.69 -2.73 -0.74
N VAL A 43 -10.37 -3.50 0.13
CA VAL A 43 -10.23 -4.97 0.19
C VAL A 43 -10.51 -5.68 -1.15
N ASN A 44 -11.37 -5.09 -1.98
CA ASN A 44 -11.71 -5.64 -3.30
C ASN A 44 -10.54 -5.58 -4.30
N ASP A 45 -9.47 -4.81 -4.05
CA ASP A 45 -8.21 -4.92 -4.79
C ASP A 45 -7.68 -6.37 -4.72
N VAL A 46 -7.62 -6.91 -3.51
CA VAL A 46 -7.10 -8.26 -3.27
C VAL A 46 -8.09 -9.32 -3.71
N LEU A 47 -9.39 -9.11 -3.46
CA LEU A 47 -10.43 -10.08 -3.83
C LEU A 47 -10.63 -10.14 -5.36
N GLY A 48 -10.52 -9.00 -6.04
CA GLY A 48 -10.67 -8.87 -7.50
C GLY A 48 -9.57 -9.50 -8.31
N ARG A 49 -8.35 -9.58 -7.75
CA ARG A 49 -7.22 -10.36 -8.26
C ARG A 49 -7.50 -11.87 -8.18
N GLY A 50 -8.51 -12.34 -8.92
CA GLY A 50 -8.89 -13.74 -8.96
C GLY A 50 -10.35 -14.07 -9.18
N THR A 51 -11.25 -13.11 -9.14
CA THR A 51 -12.66 -13.29 -9.54
C THR A 51 -12.76 -13.25 -11.06
N GLN A 52 -12.89 -14.41 -11.69
CA GLN A 52 -12.88 -14.53 -13.15
C GLN A 52 -14.15 -13.91 -13.74
N GLY A 53 -14.01 -13.01 -14.72
CA GLY A 53 -15.12 -12.44 -15.47
C GLY A 53 -15.97 -11.42 -14.72
N LEU A 54 -15.73 -11.15 -13.42
CA LEU A 54 -16.59 -10.25 -12.65
C LEU A 54 -16.44 -8.78 -13.10
N VAL A 55 -15.21 -8.30 -13.22
CA VAL A 55 -14.92 -6.92 -13.66
C VAL A 55 -15.41 -6.74 -15.10
N GLU A 56 -15.19 -7.73 -15.95
CA GLU A 56 -15.62 -7.75 -17.34
C GLU A 56 -17.16 -7.71 -17.47
N ASN A 57 -17.88 -8.51 -16.69
CA ASN A 57 -19.34 -8.52 -16.68
C ASN A 57 -19.92 -7.20 -16.15
N LEU A 58 -19.32 -6.64 -15.09
CA LEU A 58 -19.70 -5.34 -14.56
C LEU A 58 -19.42 -4.23 -15.59
N ARG A 59 -18.28 -4.26 -16.26
CA ARG A 59 -17.94 -3.29 -17.31
C ARG A 59 -18.97 -3.35 -18.44
N ALA A 60 -19.28 -4.55 -18.92
CA ALA A 60 -20.30 -4.75 -19.94
C ALA A 60 -21.71 -4.31 -19.50
N HIS A 61 -22.00 -4.34 -18.19
CA HIS A 61 -23.25 -3.80 -17.64
C HIS A 61 -23.27 -2.27 -17.61
N TRP A 62 -22.14 -1.64 -17.29
CA TRP A 62 -22.00 -0.19 -17.25
C TRP A 62 -21.86 0.45 -18.64
N THR A 63 -21.44 -0.30 -19.65
CA THR A 63 -21.42 0.13 -21.06
C THR A 63 -22.83 0.11 -21.66
N LYS A 64 -23.33 1.27 -22.11
CA LYS A 64 -24.61 1.36 -22.80
C LYS A 64 -24.52 0.77 -24.21
N LYS A 65 -25.40 -0.17 -24.54
CA LYS A 65 -25.32 -0.96 -25.79
C LYS A 65 -25.82 -0.23 -27.03
N ASP A 66 -26.75 0.70 -26.85
CA ASP A 66 -27.47 1.37 -27.94
C ASP A 66 -27.01 2.83 -28.17
N GLU A 67 -25.99 3.28 -27.43
CA GLU A 67 -25.40 4.61 -27.57
C GLU A 67 -24.02 4.52 -28.25
N PRO A 68 -23.70 5.42 -29.20
CA PRO A 68 -22.35 5.52 -29.73
C PRO A 68 -21.34 5.76 -28.61
N LEU A 69 -20.23 5.03 -28.60
CA LEU A 69 -19.13 5.22 -27.65
C LEU A 69 -18.25 6.43 -28.02
N THR A 70 -18.85 7.46 -28.61
CA THR A 70 -18.18 8.63 -29.16
C THR A 70 -18.83 9.90 -28.59
N ILE A 71 -18.00 10.78 -28.07
CA ILE A 71 -18.36 12.10 -27.58
C ILE A 71 -17.88 13.13 -28.62
N PRO A 72 -18.78 13.80 -29.35
CA PRO A 72 -18.38 14.82 -30.31
C PRO A 72 -17.91 16.08 -29.60
N ALA A 73 -16.69 16.52 -29.88
CA ALA A 73 -16.10 17.76 -29.37
C ALA A 73 -15.53 18.61 -30.53
N ALA A 74 -16.33 18.75 -31.60
CA ALA A 74 -15.94 19.50 -32.78
C ALA A 74 -15.62 20.97 -32.43
N GLY A 75 -14.53 21.51 -32.99
CA GLY A 75 -14.03 22.86 -32.69
C GLY A 75 -13.25 22.99 -31.37
N VAL A 76 -13.09 21.89 -30.62
CA VAL A 76 -12.21 21.88 -29.45
C VAL A 76 -10.79 21.55 -29.88
N SER A 77 -9.91 22.54 -29.83
CA SER A 77 -8.47 22.40 -30.09
C SER A 77 -7.62 22.47 -28.81
N ARG A 78 -8.17 22.99 -27.70
CA ARG A 78 -7.50 23.04 -26.39
C ARG A 78 -8.29 22.29 -25.31
N PHE A 79 -7.63 21.41 -24.56
CA PHE A 79 -8.23 20.64 -23.47
C PHE A 79 -7.21 20.32 -22.36
N LEU A 80 -7.70 20.01 -21.16
CA LEU A 80 -6.88 19.68 -20.00
C LEU A 80 -6.99 18.19 -19.64
N VAL A 81 -5.91 17.61 -19.13
CA VAL A 81 -5.85 16.24 -18.62
C VAL A 81 -5.23 16.24 -17.22
N ILE A 82 -5.93 15.67 -16.24
CA ILE A 82 -5.45 15.57 -14.85
C ILE A 82 -5.63 14.13 -14.35
N GLY A 83 -4.57 13.47 -13.89
CA GLY A 83 -4.64 12.07 -13.47
C GLY A 83 -4.63 11.84 -11.97
N ASP A 84 -5.24 10.73 -11.53
CA ASP A 84 -5.17 10.21 -10.17
C ASP A 84 -5.56 11.27 -9.12
N THR A 85 -6.76 11.80 -9.31
CA THR A 85 -7.38 12.80 -8.44
C THR A 85 -8.10 12.10 -7.28
N GLY A 86 -8.59 12.84 -6.29
CA GLY A 86 -9.53 12.26 -5.31
C GLY A 86 -8.94 11.74 -4.01
N GLU A 87 -7.71 12.13 -3.63
CA GLU A 87 -7.12 11.76 -2.33
C GLU A 87 -7.86 12.42 -1.15
N GLN A 88 -8.66 13.47 -1.43
CA GLN A 88 -9.48 14.21 -0.45
C GLN A 88 -8.65 14.89 0.64
N ASP A 89 -7.39 15.20 0.36
CA ASP A 89 -6.48 15.87 1.26
C ASP A 89 -5.90 17.14 0.61
N PRO A 90 -5.08 17.94 1.32
CA PRO A 90 -4.55 19.18 0.77
C PRO A 90 -3.73 18.99 -0.50
N SER A 91 -3.14 17.81 -0.71
CA SER A 91 -2.31 17.52 -1.86
C SER A 91 -3.14 17.41 -3.16
N GLN A 92 -4.43 17.10 -3.06
CA GLN A 92 -5.38 17.26 -4.15
C GLN A 92 -5.86 18.72 -4.30
N TYR A 93 -6.29 19.33 -3.20
CA TYR A 93 -7.00 20.62 -3.25
C TYR A 93 -6.10 21.76 -3.73
N VAL A 94 -4.78 21.67 -3.49
CA VAL A 94 -3.81 22.68 -3.96
C VAL A 94 -3.79 22.83 -5.48
N VAL A 95 -4.25 21.82 -6.24
CA VAL A 95 -4.30 21.84 -7.71
C VAL A 95 -5.52 22.58 -8.25
N ALA A 96 -6.61 22.63 -7.48
CA ALA A 96 -7.89 23.18 -7.91
C ALA A 96 -7.83 24.62 -8.46
N PRO A 97 -7.14 25.59 -7.82
CA PRO A 97 -7.11 26.97 -8.30
C PRO A 97 -6.42 27.11 -9.65
N ALA A 98 -5.28 26.43 -9.81
CA ALA A 98 -4.51 26.44 -11.06
C ALA A 98 -5.29 25.78 -12.19
N LEU A 99 -5.98 24.66 -11.90
CA LEU A 99 -6.80 23.95 -12.86
C LEU A 99 -8.01 24.79 -13.30
N ALA A 100 -8.69 25.46 -12.36
CA ALA A 100 -9.83 26.33 -12.64
C ALA A 100 -9.46 27.48 -13.59
N ARG A 101 -8.33 28.16 -13.34
CA ARG A 101 -7.82 29.23 -14.22
C ARG A 101 -7.47 28.72 -15.62
N ALA A 102 -6.78 27.58 -15.70
CA ALA A 102 -6.45 26.99 -17.01
C ALA A 102 -7.70 26.54 -17.78
N ALA A 103 -8.75 26.11 -17.06
CA ALA A 103 -9.98 25.59 -17.66
C ALA A 103 -10.81 26.68 -18.35
N GLU A 104 -10.66 27.96 -18.02
CA GLU A 104 -11.37 29.08 -18.68
C GLU A 104 -11.18 29.11 -20.20
N GLN A 105 -10.06 28.58 -20.69
CA GLN A 105 -9.73 28.54 -22.12
C GLN A 105 -9.79 27.12 -22.71
N ALA A 106 -10.23 26.13 -21.94
CA ALA A 106 -10.29 24.73 -22.35
C ALA A 106 -11.71 24.34 -22.76
N GLY A 107 -11.83 23.50 -23.80
CA GLY A 107 -13.13 22.97 -24.22
C GLY A 107 -13.67 21.89 -23.27
N PHE A 108 -12.80 21.20 -22.53
CA PHE A 108 -13.15 20.23 -21.49
C PHE A 108 -11.94 19.92 -20.60
N VAL A 109 -12.21 19.26 -19.47
CA VAL A 109 -11.21 18.61 -18.61
C VAL A 109 -11.43 17.09 -18.66
N LEU A 110 -10.38 16.31 -18.83
CA LEU A 110 -10.40 14.85 -18.74
C LEU A 110 -9.66 14.40 -17.47
N VAL A 111 -10.35 13.69 -16.58
CA VAL A 111 -9.73 13.00 -15.45
C VAL A 111 -9.19 11.64 -15.92
N LEU A 112 -7.88 11.45 -15.79
CA LEU A 112 -7.14 10.28 -16.27
C LEU A 112 -6.89 9.29 -15.12
N SER A 113 -7.69 8.23 -15.03
CA SER A 113 -7.58 7.20 -13.97
C SER A 113 -7.92 7.70 -12.57
N ASP A 114 -8.22 6.75 -11.69
CA ASP A 114 -8.40 6.87 -10.24
C ASP A 114 -9.03 8.20 -9.84
N VAL A 115 -10.34 8.32 -10.07
CA VAL A 115 -11.08 9.57 -9.83
C VAL A 115 -11.29 9.79 -8.33
N ILE A 116 -11.56 8.72 -7.59
CA ILE A 116 -11.89 8.77 -6.16
C ILE A 116 -11.13 7.70 -5.36
N TYR A 117 -10.36 8.17 -4.39
CA TYR A 117 -9.68 7.34 -3.41
C TYR A 117 -10.49 7.16 -2.11
N PRO A 118 -10.25 6.07 -1.35
CA PRO A 118 -9.37 4.95 -1.67
C PRO A 118 -10.05 3.82 -2.46
N SER A 119 -11.37 3.91 -2.69
CA SER A 119 -12.17 2.77 -3.18
C SER A 119 -13.29 3.10 -4.18
N GLY A 120 -13.35 4.32 -4.73
CA GLY A 120 -14.42 4.69 -5.67
C GLY A 120 -15.81 4.79 -5.03
N ASN A 121 -15.87 4.99 -3.72
CA ASN A 121 -17.13 5.02 -2.99
C ASN A 121 -18.00 6.19 -3.44
N VAL A 122 -19.28 5.94 -3.70
CA VAL A 122 -20.22 6.97 -4.18
C VAL A 122 -20.29 8.20 -3.26
N ASN A 123 -20.15 8.01 -1.95
CA ASN A 123 -20.23 9.10 -0.97
C ASN A 123 -18.96 9.95 -0.89
N ASP A 124 -17.83 9.43 -1.39
CA ASP A 124 -16.55 10.11 -1.36
C ASP A 124 -16.42 11.13 -2.52
N TYR A 125 -17.32 11.11 -3.50
CA TYR A 125 -17.37 12.10 -4.59
C TYR A 125 -17.62 13.52 -4.10
N VAL A 126 -18.33 13.72 -2.98
CA VAL A 126 -18.57 15.05 -2.43
C VAL A 126 -17.24 15.72 -2.07
N ASP A 127 -16.41 15.01 -1.30
CA ASP A 127 -15.13 15.53 -0.82
C ASP A 127 -14.02 15.41 -1.87
N GLY A 128 -14.07 14.40 -2.74
CA GLY A 128 -13.00 14.06 -3.68
C GLY A 128 -13.20 14.61 -5.09
N PHE A 129 -14.40 15.07 -5.45
CA PHE A 129 -14.68 15.62 -6.78
C PHE A 129 -15.39 16.96 -6.72
N TYR A 130 -16.51 17.05 -5.99
CA TYR A 130 -17.32 18.27 -5.98
C TYR A 130 -16.67 19.41 -5.20
N LYS A 131 -16.27 19.20 -3.94
CA LYS A 131 -15.60 20.25 -3.16
C LYS A 131 -14.34 20.84 -3.81
N PRO A 132 -13.44 20.06 -4.46
CA PRO A 132 -12.28 20.63 -5.11
C PRO A 132 -12.56 21.24 -6.49
N TYR A 133 -13.47 20.66 -7.30
CA TYR A 133 -13.61 21.06 -8.71
C TYR A 133 -14.96 21.71 -9.07
N ARG A 134 -15.95 21.64 -8.19
CA ARG A 134 -17.33 22.14 -8.34
C ARG A 134 -17.88 22.68 -7.02
N SER A 135 -17.04 23.39 -6.25
CA SER A 135 -17.37 23.93 -4.92
C SER A 135 -18.60 24.84 -4.94
N ASN A 136 -18.80 25.55 -6.05
CA ASN A 136 -19.99 26.37 -6.33
C ASN A 136 -21.31 25.56 -6.28
N ARG A 137 -21.27 24.24 -6.48
CA ARG A 137 -22.45 23.35 -6.46
C ARG A 137 -22.67 22.62 -5.14
N VAL A 138 -21.77 22.74 -4.17
CA VAL A 138 -21.95 22.09 -2.87
C VAL A 138 -22.83 22.96 -1.97
N PRO A 139 -24.03 22.49 -1.56
CA PRO A 139 -24.88 23.25 -0.64
C PRO A 139 -24.24 23.35 0.75
N ASP A 140 -24.53 24.44 1.45
CA ASP A 140 -24.11 24.69 2.84
C ASP A 140 -22.58 24.67 3.08
N LEU A 141 -21.78 24.82 2.03
CA LEU A 141 -20.33 24.94 2.13
C LEU A 141 -19.96 26.22 2.89
N LYS A 142 -19.17 26.07 3.96
CA LYS A 142 -18.72 27.18 4.84
C LYS A 142 -17.49 27.92 4.30
N ALA A 143 -16.91 27.44 3.22
CA ALA A 143 -15.79 28.04 2.54
C ALA A 143 -16.05 29.51 2.17
N PRO A 144 -15.02 30.38 2.24
CA PRO A 144 -15.11 31.75 1.75
C PRO A 144 -15.63 31.83 0.31
N LEU A 145 -16.47 32.83 0.00
CA LEU A 145 -17.10 32.98 -1.32
C LEU A 145 -16.09 33.06 -2.47
N ASP A 146 -14.98 33.77 -2.25
CA ASP A 146 -13.88 33.87 -3.20
C ASP A 146 -13.29 32.50 -3.54
N VAL A 147 -13.13 31.60 -2.56
CA VAL A 147 -12.69 30.22 -2.80
C VAL A 147 -13.75 29.41 -3.55
N ARG A 148 -15.03 29.57 -3.19
CA ARG A 148 -16.14 28.85 -3.84
C ARG A 148 -16.24 29.15 -5.32
N ASP A 149 -15.97 30.39 -5.71
CA ASP A 149 -16.07 30.82 -7.11
C ASP A 149 -14.74 30.59 -7.86
N SER A 150 -13.60 30.97 -7.26
CA SER A 150 -12.31 30.96 -7.97
C SER A 150 -11.63 29.58 -8.04
N PHE A 151 -11.98 28.63 -7.17
CA PHE A 151 -11.40 27.28 -7.21
C PHE A 151 -12.28 26.30 -7.99
N SER A 152 -13.52 26.70 -8.32
CA SER A 152 -14.43 25.87 -9.10
C SER A 152 -14.07 25.94 -10.58
N LEU A 153 -14.14 24.79 -11.25
CA LEU A 153 -14.11 24.77 -12.72
C LEU A 153 -15.29 25.59 -13.28
N PRO A 154 -15.09 26.30 -14.41
CA PRO A 154 -16.18 27.04 -15.06
C PRO A 154 -17.38 26.13 -15.38
N GLU A 155 -18.60 26.65 -15.22
CA GLU A 155 -19.82 25.84 -15.32
C GLU A 155 -20.04 25.23 -16.71
N ASN A 156 -19.59 25.94 -17.74
CA ASN A 156 -19.69 25.56 -19.15
C ASN A 156 -18.59 24.59 -19.61
N VAL A 157 -17.58 24.29 -18.77
CA VAL A 157 -16.50 23.37 -19.10
C VAL A 157 -16.86 21.97 -18.62
N PRO A 158 -17.17 21.00 -19.50
CA PRO A 158 -17.49 19.64 -19.11
C PRO A 158 -16.26 18.91 -18.54
N VAL A 159 -16.51 17.99 -17.61
CA VAL A 159 -15.49 17.09 -17.06
C VAL A 159 -15.83 15.67 -17.46
N TYR A 160 -14.96 15.09 -18.27
CA TYR A 160 -14.95 13.68 -18.61
C TYR A 160 -13.99 12.96 -17.68
N ALA A 161 -14.16 11.65 -17.52
CA ALA A 161 -13.31 10.85 -16.68
C ALA A 161 -13.23 9.43 -17.21
N MET A 162 -12.10 8.80 -16.99
CA MET A 162 -11.95 7.37 -17.22
C MET A 162 -11.49 6.69 -15.92
N PRO A 163 -12.03 5.51 -15.59
CA PRO A 163 -11.78 4.91 -14.28
C PRO A 163 -10.40 4.26 -14.18
N GLY A 164 -9.85 4.29 -12.98
CA GLY A 164 -8.69 3.48 -12.60
C GLY A 164 -9.06 2.34 -11.67
N ASN A 165 -8.05 1.62 -11.15
CA ASN A 165 -8.30 0.47 -10.28
C ASN A 165 -9.01 0.85 -8.97
N HIS A 166 -8.78 2.05 -8.43
CA HIS A 166 -9.42 2.48 -7.20
C HIS A 166 -10.92 2.71 -7.37
N ASP A 167 -11.37 3.16 -8.55
CA ASP A 167 -12.79 3.32 -8.86
C ASP A 167 -13.52 1.96 -8.93
N TRP A 168 -12.78 0.90 -9.26
CA TRP A 168 -13.29 -0.47 -9.38
C TRP A 168 -13.43 -1.21 -8.06
N TYR A 169 -12.86 -0.72 -6.96
CA TYR A 169 -12.95 -1.41 -5.67
C TYR A 169 -14.38 -1.44 -5.12
N ASP A 170 -15.25 -0.48 -5.47
CA ASP A 170 -16.69 -0.57 -5.26
C ASP A 170 -17.45 -0.96 -6.55
N GLY A 171 -16.84 -1.80 -7.40
CA GLY A 171 -17.48 -2.34 -8.61
C GLY A 171 -17.87 -1.31 -9.67
N LEU A 172 -17.18 -0.17 -9.68
CA LEU A 172 -17.43 1.00 -10.53
C LEU A 172 -18.77 1.72 -10.25
N TYR A 173 -19.44 1.42 -9.13
CA TYR A 173 -20.76 1.98 -8.83
C TYR A 173 -20.74 3.50 -8.65
N GLY A 174 -19.78 4.05 -7.88
CA GLY A 174 -19.67 5.49 -7.68
C GLY A 174 -19.38 6.24 -8.97
N PHE A 175 -18.49 5.70 -9.80
CA PHE A 175 -18.18 6.24 -11.12
C PHE A 175 -19.38 6.20 -12.06
N ALA A 176 -20.07 5.05 -12.15
CA ALA A 176 -21.27 4.91 -12.97
C ALA A 176 -22.35 5.90 -12.51
N HIS A 177 -22.55 5.99 -11.19
CA HIS A 177 -23.45 6.93 -10.58
C HIS A 177 -23.12 8.35 -11.02
N GLN A 178 -21.84 8.76 -11.01
CA GLN A 178 -21.43 10.14 -11.31
C GLN A 178 -21.44 10.50 -12.81
N PHE A 179 -20.98 9.59 -13.67
CA PHE A 179 -20.56 9.92 -15.03
C PHE A 179 -21.40 9.29 -16.13
N LEU A 180 -22.11 8.19 -15.86
CA LEU A 180 -22.79 7.38 -16.88
C LEU A 180 -24.32 7.51 -16.84
N TYR A 181 -24.86 7.82 -15.66
CA TYR A 181 -26.30 7.92 -15.41
C TYR A 181 -26.68 9.34 -15.03
N ALA A 182 -27.95 9.71 -15.18
CA ALA A 182 -28.46 11.02 -14.77
C ALA A 182 -28.69 11.05 -13.26
N ALA A 183 -28.62 12.21 -12.61
CA ALA A 183 -28.82 12.30 -11.16
C ALA A 183 -30.25 11.97 -10.75
N ASP A 184 -31.24 12.23 -11.60
CA ASP A 184 -32.65 11.91 -11.39
C ASP A 184 -33.01 10.45 -11.74
N ALA A 185 -32.13 9.76 -12.47
CA ALA A 185 -32.21 8.34 -12.80
C ALA A 185 -30.94 7.59 -12.37
N PRO A 186 -30.62 7.54 -11.06
CA PRO A 186 -29.40 6.92 -10.58
C PRO A 186 -29.39 5.40 -10.85
N PRO A 187 -28.22 4.81 -11.09
CA PRO A 187 -28.12 3.39 -11.36
C PRO A 187 -28.39 2.55 -10.11
N THR A 188 -28.93 1.36 -10.33
CA THR A 188 -29.04 0.32 -9.29
C THR A 188 -27.84 -0.61 -9.35
N TRP A 189 -27.28 -0.98 -8.19
CA TRP A 189 -26.20 -1.96 -8.13
C TRP A 189 -26.65 -3.34 -8.68
N PRO A 190 -26.00 -3.90 -9.72
CA PRO A 190 -26.38 -5.16 -10.35
C PRO A 190 -25.92 -6.38 -9.53
N SER A 191 -26.55 -6.58 -8.35
CA SER A 191 -26.16 -7.63 -7.41
C SER A 191 -26.17 -9.04 -8.00
N ASP A 192 -26.96 -9.27 -9.06
CA ASP A 192 -27.04 -10.55 -9.78
C ASP A 192 -25.72 -10.96 -10.46
N LEU A 193 -24.87 -10.00 -10.86
CA LEU A 193 -23.60 -10.26 -11.53
C LEU A 193 -22.50 -10.79 -10.59
N LEU A 194 -22.72 -10.72 -9.27
CA LEU A 194 -21.84 -11.37 -8.30
C LEU A 194 -21.92 -12.89 -8.38
N ALA A 195 -23.02 -13.44 -8.88
CA ALA A 195 -23.12 -14.88 -9.13
C ALA A 195 -22.03 -15.31 -10.14
N PRO A 196 -21.31 -16.41 -9.88
CA PRO A 196 -20.28 -16.89 -10.78
C PRO A 196 -20.86 -17.44 -12.07
N SER A 197 -20.02 -17.49 -13.11
CA SER A 197 -20.28 -18.39 -14.23
C SER A 197 -20.21 -19.84 -13.74
N PHE A 198 -21.22 -20.63 -14.10
CA PHE A 198 -21.28 -22.07 -13.80
C PHE A 198 -20.84 -22.95 -14.98
N ASP A 199 -20.67 -22.34 -16.15
CA ASP A 199 -20.40 -23.04 -17.42
C ASP A 199 -18.90 -23.03 -17.77
N GLU A 200 -18.12 -22.11 -17.19
CA GLU A 200 -16.68 -22.01 -17.43
C GLU A 200 -15.88 -23.09 -16.66
N PRO A 201 -15.05 -23.90 -17.35
CA PRO A 201 -14.20 -24.88 -16.68
C PRO A 201 -13.00 -24.18 -16.02
N LEU A 202 -13.11 -23.93 -14.72
CA LEU A 202 -12.00 -23.38 -13.92
C LEU A 202 -11.14 -24.50 -13.29
N GLY A 203 -9.83 -24.28 -13.21
CA GLY A 203 -8.96 -25.14 -12.42
C GLY A 203 -9.34 -25.10 -10.93
N ARG A 204 -9.10 -26.19 -10.18
CA ARG A 204 -9.53 -26.30 -8.76
C ARG A 204 -9.19 -25.09 -7.90
N TRP A 205 -7.96 -24.58 -8.00
CA TRP A 205 -7.52 -23.41 -7.23
C TRP A 205 -8.15 -22.10 -7.71
N GLN A 206 -8.35 -21.94 -9.03
CA GLN A 206 -9.01 -20.77 -9.61
C GLN A 206 -10.48 -20.72 -9.20
N LEU A 207 -11.17 -21.88 -9.21
CA LEU A 207 -12.55 -22.01 -8.74
C LEU A 207 -12.68 -21.54 -7.29
N ILE A 208 -11.84 -22.06 -6.38
CA ILE A 208 -11.88 -21.69 -4.96
C ILE A 208 -11.65 -20.19 -4.78
N ARG A 209 -10.64 -19.63 -5.48
CA ARG A 209 -10.32 -18.21 -5.41
C ARG A 209 -11.46 -17.34 -5.94
N ASP A 210 -12.06 -17.71 -7.07
CA ASP A 210 -13.20 -16.99 -7.66
C ASP A 210 -14.42 -16.99 -6.73
N ARG A 211 -14.81 -18.17 -6.20
CA ARG A 211 -15.94 -18.29 -5.29
C ARG A 211 -15.70 -17.52 -3.99
N PHE A 212 -14.51 -17.64 -3.40
CA PHE A 212 -14.15 -16.89 -2.21
C PHE A 212 -14.20 -15.38 -2.46
N GLY A 213 -13.61 -14.91 -3.56
CA GLY A 213 -13.63 -13.50 -3.95
C GLY A 213 -15.04 -12.95 -4.12
N ARG A 214 -15.93 -13.67 -4.83
CA ARG A 214 -17.34 -13.28 -5.01
C ARG A 214 -18.13 -13.30 -3.70
N ILE A 215 -17.90 -14.30 -2.84
CA ILE A 215 -18.55 -14.39 -1.52
C ILE A 215 -18.11 -13.23 -0.64
N MET A 216 -16.82 -12.90 -0.60
CA MET A 216 -16.28 -11.85 0.27
C MET A 216 -16.31 -10.45 -0.37
N TRP A 217 -16.71 -10.35 -1.65
CA TRP A 217 -16.77 -9.09 -2.38
C TRP A 217 -17.56 -8.03 -1.60
N ARG A 218 -16.91 -6.90 -1.32
CA ARG A 218 -17.55 -5.74 -0.71
C ARG A 218 -18.52 -5.12 -1.71
N THR A 219 -19.78 -5.02 -1.32
CA THR A 219 -20.78 -4.29 -2.11
C THR A 219 -20.67 -2.78 -1.89
N PRO A 220 -21.03 -1.96 -2.88
CA PRO A 220 -20.97 -0.50 -2.77
C PRO A 220 -21.88 0.00 -1.66
N SER A 221 -21.55 1.18 -1.12
CA SER A 221 -22.41 1.87 -0.15
C SER A 221 -23.61 2.50 -0.84
N GLU A 222 -24.72 2.63 -0.11
CA GLU A 222 -25.85 3.44 -0.59
C GLU A 222 -25.45 4.93 -0.58
N PRO A 223 -25.93 5.73 -1.56
CA PRO A 223 -25.73 7.17 -1.56
C PRO A 223 -26.35 7.83 -0.32
N ALA A 224 -25.56 8.61 0.41
CA ALA A 224 -25.97 9.30 1.62
C ALA A 224 -26.66 10.64 1.28
N GLY A 225 -27.98 10.70 1.49
CA GLY A 225 -28.77 11.92 1.29
C GLY A 225 -28.96 12.32 -0.18
N ARG A 226 -29.42 13.56 -0.43
CA ARG A 226 -29.54 14.17 -1.79
C ARG A 226 -28.19 14.70 -2.32
N ALA A 227 -27.07 14.21 -1.79
CA ALA A 227 -25.79 14.91 -1.81
C ALA A 227 -25.00 14.88 -3.14
N ALA A 228 -25.57 14.38 -4.23
CA ALA A 228 -25.01 14.64 -5.56
C ALA A 228 -25.66 15.93 -6.09
N PRO A 229 -25.00 17.09 -6.02
CA PRO A 229 -25.56 18.29 -6.63
C PRO A 229 -25.66 18.12 -8.15
N ALA A 230 -26.57 18.88 -8.77
CA ALA A 230 -26.83 18.84 -10.21
C ALA A 230 -25.52 18.87 -11.00
N ARG A 231 -25.40 17.93 -11.95
CA ARG A 231 -24.10 17.55 -12.49
C ARG A 231 -23.58 18.51 -13.53
N TRP A 232 -24.44 19.17 -14.32
CA TRP A 232 -24.10 20.06 -15.45
C TRP A 232 -25.28 21.00 -15.83
N GLY A 233 -25.01 22.16 -16.45
CA GLY A 233 -25.96 23.14 -17.04
C GLY A 233 -26.09 24.49 -16.28
N GLU A 234 -26.86 25.45 -16.82
CA GLU A 234 -27.25 26.69 -16.11
C GLU A 234 -28.53 26.46 -15.28
N PRO A 235 -28.61 26.93 -14.02
CA PRO A 235 -29.85 26.89 -13.24
C PRO A 235 -31.01 27.54 -14.02
N ALA A 236 -32.18 26.91 -14.03
CA ALA A 236 -33.33 27.54 -14.69
C ALA A 236 -33.68 28.86 -13.97
N PRO A 237 -34.31 29.85 -14.66
CA PRO A 237 -34.65 31.17 -14.09
C PRO A 237 -35.59 31.19 -12.85
N GLY A 238 -35.83 30.06 -12.19
CA GLY A 238 -36.61 29.91 -10.95
C GLY A 238 -35.83 29.29 -9.77
N GLY A 239 -34.51 29.06 -9.91
CA GLY A 239 -33.70 28.38 -8.88
C GLY A 239 -33.76 26.86 -8.94
N ASP A 240 -34.37 26.30 -9.99
CA ASP A 240 -34.29 24.87 -10.27
C ASP A 240 -32.87 24.51 -10.70
N PRO A 241 -32.35 23.33 -10.29
CA PRO A 241 -31.04 22.88 -10.69
C PRO A 241 -30.91 22.81 -12.21
N ALA A 242 -29.72 23.11 -12.68
CA ALA A 242 -29.35 23.05 -14.09
C ALA A 242 -29.77 21.75 -14.80
N PRO A 243 -30.25 21.81 -16.06
CA PRO A 243 -30.52 20.62 -16.86
C PRO A 243 -29.21 19.91 -17.24
N GLU A 244 -29.13 18.62 -16.94
CA GLU A 244 -27.91 17.82 -17.11
C GLU A 244 -27.51 17.67 -18.60
N ALA A 245 -26.27 18.01 -18.92
CA ALA A 245 -25.68 17.76 -20.23
C ALA A 245 -25.30 16.27 -20.42
N THR A 246 -25.17 15.86 -21.68
CA THR A 246 -24.91 14.49 -22.15
C THR A 246 -23.83 13.78 -21.33
N LEU A 247 -24.20 12.66 -20.72
CA LEU A 247 -23.33 11.81 -19.91
C LEU A 247 -22.35 11.02 -20.79
N GLN A 248 -21.29 10.48 -20.18
CA GLN A 248 -20.38 9.59 -20.87
C GLN A 248 -21.11 8.27 -21.21
N PRO A 249 -20.94 7.71 -22.41
CA PRO A 249 -21.73 6.55 -22.85
C PRO A 249 -21.31 5.24 -22.18
N ALA A 250 -20.07 5.16 -21.68
CA ALA A 250 -19.51 3.99 -21.05
C ALA A 250 -18.23 4.36 -20.25
N PRO A 251 -17.65 3.41 -19.48
CA PRO A 251 -16.35 3.59 -18.83
C PRO A 251 -15.18 3.81 -19.80
N TYR A 252 -15.35 3.44 -21.07
CA TYR A 252 -14.40 3.62 -22.17
C TYR A 252 -15.12 4.22 -23.38
N PHE A 253 -14.49 5.18 -24.06
CA PHE A 253 -15.13 5.98 -25.10
C PHE A 253 -14.07 6.71 -25.94
N VAL A 254 -14.49 7.33 -27.04
CA VAL A 254 -13.66 8.26 -27.84
C VAL A 254 -14.19 9.68 -27.67
N ILE A 255 -13.30 10.66 -27.47
CA ILE A 255 -13.62 12.08 -27.67
C ILE A 255 -13.07 12.50 -29.03
N GLU A 256 -13.95 12.89 -29.95
CA GLU A 256 -13.56 13.42 -31.26
C GLU A 256 -13.34 14.93 -31.17
N ALA A 257 -12.11 15.33 -30.84
CA ALA A 257 -11.69 16.73 -30.83
C ALA A 257 -11.42 17.22 -32.27
N GLU A 258 -11.08 18.51 -32.44
CA GLU A 258 -10.97 19.10 -33.78
C GLU A 258 -9.92 18.40 -34.66
N HIS A 259 -8.73 18.14 -34.12
CA HIS A 259 -7.59 17.62 -34.87
C HIS A 259 -7.12 16.22 -34.47
N VAL A 260 -7.56 15.71 -33.32
CA VAL A 260 -7.16 14.39 -32.79
C VAL A 260 -8.35 13.68 -32.16
N ASP A 261 -8.30 12.36 -32.16
CA ASP A 261 -9.25 11.55 -31.38
C ASP A 261 -8.59 11.07 -30.09
N LEU A 262 -9.25 11.28 -28.95
CA LEU A 262 -8.79 10.78 -27.66
C LEU A 262 -9.51 9.48 -27.37
N VAL A 263 -8.77 8.37 -27.33
CA VAL A 263 -9.32 7.03 -27.11
C VAL A 263 -9.11 6.64 -25.66
N CYS A 264 -10.16 6.69 -24.85
CA CYS A 264 -10.14 6.37 -23.43
C CYS A 264 -10.48 4.90 -23.19
N ILE A 265 -9.58 4.15 -22.55
CA ILE A 265 -9.77 2.73 -22.21
C ILE A 265 -9.89 2.51 -20.70
N ASP A 266 -10.70 1.55 -20.30
CA ASP A 266 -10.87 1.15 -18.90
C ASP A 266 -10.08 -0.12 -18.62
N THR A 267 -9.10 0.00 -17.72
CA THR A 267 -8.15 -1.06 -17.38
C THR A 267 -8.53 -1.90 -16.15
N GLY A 268 -9.69 -1.66 -15.52
CA GLY A 268 -10.14 -2.46 -14.37
C GLY A 268 -9.20 -2.41 -13.15
N ILE A 269 -9.28 -3.43 -12.30
CA ILE A 269 -8.40 -3.60 -11.12
C ILE A 269 -6.97 -3.99 -11.53
N ASP A 270 -6.85 -4.94 -12.44
CA ASP A 270 -5.58 -5.61 -12.74
C ASP A 270 -4.75 -4.97 -13.86
N GLY A 271 -5.25 -3.89 -14.48
CA GLY A 271 -4.61 -3.30 -15.65
C GLY A 271 -4.93 -4.03 -16.96
N THR A 272 -6.05 -4.75 -17.00
CA THR A 272 -6.47 -5.60 -18.13
C THR A 272 -7.76 -5.11 -18.76
N ILE A 273 -7.84 -5.20 -20.08
CA ILE A 273 -9.09 -4.99 -20.84
C ILE A 273 -9.71 -6.33 -21.22
N ASP A 274 -11.02 -6.35 -21.47
CA ASP A 274 -11.70 -7.54 -22.00
C ASP A 274 -11.67 -7.58 -23.53
N GLY A 275 -12.07 -8.73 -24.08
CA GLY A 275 -12.11 -8.93 -25.53
C GLY A 275 -13.06 -7.99 -26.27
N ALA A 276 -14.19 -7.60 -25.67
CA ALA A 276 -15.15 -6.69 -26.30
C ALA A 276 -14.56 -5.28 -26.44
N GLN A 277 -13.87 -4.80 -25.41
CA GLN A 277 -13.15 -3.53 -25.45
C GLN A 277 -11.96 -3.58 -26.41
N LEU A 278 -11.23 -4.70 -26.50
CA LEU A 278 -10.18 -4.87 -27.51
C LEU A 278 -10.75 -4.85 -28.93
N ASP A 279 -11.85 -5.55 -29.18
CA ASP A 279 -12.51 -5.58 -30.50
C ASP A 279 -12.98 -4.17 -30.89
N TRP A 280 -13.58 -3.44 -29.94
CA TRP A 280 -13.94 -2.04 -30.12
C TRP A 280 -12.71 -1.18 -30.43
N LEU A 281 -11.65 -1.24 -29.62
CA LEU A 281 -10.41 -0.49 -29.80
C LEU A 281 -9.79 -0.76 -31.19
N SER A 282 -9.79 -2.02 -31.62
CA SER A 282 -9.26 -2.46 -32.92
C SER A 282 -10.16 -2.02 -34.08
N SER A 283 -11.46 -1.82 -33.85
CA SER A 283 -12.43 -1.37 -34.85
C SER A 283 -12.37 0.13 -35.14
N LEU A 284 -11.72 0.92 -34.27
CA LEU A 284 -11.61 2.37 -34.42
C LEU A 284 -10.79 2.74 -35.66
N SER A 285 -11.49 2.93 -36.77
CA SER A 285 -10.97 3.46 -38.02
C SER A 285 -11.29 4.96 -38.12
N GLY A 286 -10.34 5.77 -38.58
CA GLY A 286 -10.57 7.20 -38.74
C GLY A 286 -9.39 7.91 -39.39
N GLU A 287 -9.67 9.04 -40.03
CA GLU A 287 -8.65 9.85 -40.72
C GLU A 287 -7.81 10.68 -39.76
N LYS A 288 -8.31 10.97 -38.55
CA LYS A 288 -7.58 11.72 -37.53
C LYS A 288 -6.54 10.84 -36.80
N PRO A 289 -5.37 11.42 -36.43
CA PRO A 289 -4.45 10.79 -35.49
C PRO A 289 -5.09 10.57 -34.12
N LYS A 290 -4.66 9.53 -33.42
CA LYS A 290 -5.24 9.12 -32.14
C LYS A 290 -4.26 9.25 -30.98
N ILE A 291 -4.76 9.62 -29.81
CA ILE A 291 -4.03 9.57 -28.54
C ILE A 291 -4.74 8.57 -27.64
N LEU A 292 -4.04 7.51 -27.22
CA LEU A 292 -4.59 6.57 -26.25
C LEU A 292 -4.52 7.18 -24.84
N MET A 293 -5.64 7.21 -24.13
CA MET A 293 -5.74 7.55 -22.71
C MET A 293 -6.00 6.25 -21.94
N THR A 294 -5.12 5.89 -20.99
CA THR A 294 -5.14 4.59 -20.29
C THR A 294 -4.99 4.75 -18.78
N GLY A 295 -5.65 3.90 -17.98
CA GLY A 295 -5.55 3.96 -16.52
C GLY A 295 -4.12 3.66 -16.07
N LYS A 296 -3.58 2.53 -16.55
CA LYS A 296 -2.17 2.15 -16.35
C LYS A 296 -1.31 2.49 -17.59
N PRO A 297 -0.16 3.16 -17.44
CA PRO A 297 0.67 3.53 -18.57
C PRO A 297 1.30 2.32 -19.26
N LEU A 298 1.44 2.39 -20.59
CA LEU A 298 2.10 1.35 -21.38
C LEU A 298 3.63 1.42 -21.31
N LEU A 299 4.19 2.57 -20.93
CA LEU A 299 5.62 2.74 -20.68
C LEU A 299 5.82 3.61 -19.43
N VAL A 300 6.43 3.04 -18.39
CA VAL A 300 6.58 3.69 -17.08
C VAL A 300 7.76 3.12 -16.31
N ASN A 301 8.48 3.98 -15.58
CA ASN A 301 9.69 3.63 -14.82
C ASN A 301 10.77 2.94 -15.68
N GLY A 302 10.83 3.29 -16.97
CA GLY A 302 11.71 2.72 -17.98
C GLY A 302 11.33 1.31 -18.45
N GLU A 303 10.16 0.81 -18.06
CA GLU A 303 9.64 -0.52 -18.41
C GLU A 303 8.42 -0.44 -19.32
N ARG A 304 8.37 -1.31 -20.33
CA ARG A 304 7.20 -1.52 -21.20
C ARG A 304 6.20 -2.46 -20.54
N ARG A 305 4.96 -2.00 -20.40
CA ARG A 305 3.77 -2.77 -20.03
C ARG A 305 2.97 -3.06 -21.30
N LYS A 306 2.52 -4.30 -21.47
CA LYS A 306 1.83 -4.70 -22.70
C LYS A 306 0.34 -4.32 -22.75
N GLY A 307 -0.31 -4.15 -21.59
CA GLY A 307 -1.77 -4.05 -21.52
C GLY A 307 -2.41 -5.38 -21.91
N VAL A 308 -2.47 -6.31 -20.95
CA VAL A 308 -2.90 -7.69 -21.22
C VAL A 308 -4.41 -7.74 -21.43
N VAL A 309 -4.84 -8.60 -22.36
CA VAL A 309 -6.26 -8.81 -22.67
C VAL A 309 -6.74 -10.08 -21.97
N ALA A 310 -7.81 -9.97 -21.19
CA ALA A 310 -8.41 -11.09 -20.49
C ALA A 310 -8.94 -12.13 -21.50
N GLY A 311 -8.56 -13.40 -21.32
CA GLY A 311 -9.00 -14.52 -22.18
C GLY A 311 -8.35 -14.61 -23.56
N ARG A 312 -7.49 -13.66 -23.97
CA ARG A 312 -6.81 -13.65 -25.29
C ARG A 312 -5.28 -13.56 -25.16
N PRO A 313 -4.60 -14.65 -24.78
CA PRO A 313 -3.16 -14.63 -24.56
C PRO A 313 -2.40 -14.34 -25.87
N GLY A 314 -1.55 -13.30 -25.84
CA GLY A 314 -0.75 -12.88 -26.99
C GLY A 314 -1.27 -11.65 -27.70
N GLU A 315 -2.53 -11.28 -27.49
CA GLU A 315 -3.09 -10.00 -27.93
C GLU A 315 -2.88 -8.96 -26.82
N THR A 316 -2.43 -7.76 -27.20
CA THR A 316 -2.11 -6.71 -26.24
C THR A 316 -2.49 -5.33 -26.76
N VAL A 317 -2.85 -4.42 -25.84
CA VAL A 317 -3.14 -3.02 -26.18
C VAL A 317 -1.92 -2.37 -26.85
N TYR A 318 -0.71 -2.71 -26.40
CA TYR A 318 0.53 -2.20 -26.98
C TYR A 318 0.67 -2.55 -28.46
N ASP A 319 0.31 -3.77 -28.88
CA ASP A 319 0.38 -4.19 -30.28
C ASP A 319 -0.60 -3.40 -31.16
N VAL A 320 -1.79 -3.07 -30.62
CA VAL A 320 -2.78 -2.25 -31.35
C VAL A 320 -2.28 -0.82 -31.54
N VAL A 321 -1.76 -0.17 -30.50
CA VAL A 321 -1.31 1.23 -30.61
C VAL A 321 0.00 1.41 -31.37
N THR A 322 0.85 0.39 -31.44
CA THR A 322 2.09 0.45 -32.22
C THR A 322 1.90 0.11 -33.69
N ASP A 323 0.78 -0.54 -34.05
CA ASP A 323 0.43 -0.76 -35.44
C ASP A 323 0.01 0.56 -36.11
N ARG A 324 0.85 1.02 -37.04
CA ARG A 324 0.69 2.29 -37.76
C ARG A 324 -0.65 2.42 -38.49
N LYS A 325 -1.32 1.30 -38.81
CA LYS A 325 -2.65 1.33 -39.44
C LYS A 325 -3.71 2.02 -38.57
N HIS A 326 -3.55 2.00 -37.24
CA HIS A 326 -4.48 2.62 -36.31
C HIS A 326 -4.20 4.10 -36.04
N ARG A 327 -3.04 4.61 -36.50
CA ARG A 327 -2.64 6.03 -36.45
C ARG A 327 -2.54 6.64 -35.04
N TYR A 328 -2.14 5.84 -34.05
CA TYR A 328 -1.79 6.37 -32.73
C TYR A 328 -0.46 7.13 -32.79
N VAL A 329 -0.43 8.31 -32.17
CA VAL A 329 0.77 9.18 -32.09
C VAL A 329 1.31 9.31 -30.67
N ALA A 330 0.45 9.08 -29.67
CA ALA A 330 0.84 9.11 -28.27
C ALA A 330 -0.03 8.20 -27.40
N THR A 331 0.50 7.86 -26.23
CA THR A 331 -0.24 7.25 -25.12
C THR A 331 -0.03 8.08 -23.86
N VAL A 332 -1.09 8.35 -23.12
CA VAL A 332 -1.06 9.06 -21.83
C VAL A 332 -1.67 8.13 -20.77
N GLY A 333 -0.97 7.90 -19.66
CA GLY A 333 -1.48 7.07 -18.57
C GLY A 333 -1.30 7.63 -17.16
N GLY A 334 -2.23 7.27 -16.26
CA GLY A 334 -2.22 7.61 -14.84
C GLY A 334 -1.49 6.58 -13.97
N ASP A 335 -2.01 6.23 -12.79
CA ASP A 335 -1.57 5.20 -11.82
C ASP A 335 -0.22 5.46 -11.14
N THR A 336 0.74 6.04 -11.86
CA THR A 336 2.03 6.43 -11.31
C THR A 336 2.02 7.93 -11.02
N HIS A 337 2.14 8.28 -9.74
CA HIS A 337 1.91 9.62 -9.21
C HIS A 337 3.10 10.57 -9.37
N ASN A 338 3.63 10.63 -10.59
CA ASN A 338 4.62 11.58 -11.03
C ASN A 338 4.43 11.81 -12.54
N PHE A 339 5.25 12.70 -13.10
CA PHE A 339 5.29 12.92 -14.54
C PHE A 339 6.49 12.18 -15.14
N GLN A 340 6.29 11.55 -16.29
CA GLN A 340 7.38 10.98 -17.10
C GLN A 340 7.07 11.18 -18.58
N LEU A 341 8.08 11.55 -19.35
CA LEU A 341 7.99 11.71 -20.80
C LEU A 341 8.98 10.79 -21.49
N TYR A 342 8.51 10.00 -22.45
CA TYR A 342 9.32 9.17 -23.32
C TYR A 342 9.16 9.64 -24.76
N ASP A 343 10.26 10.15 -25.32
CA ASP A 343 10.28 10.84 -26.60
C ASP A 343 10.82 9.91 -27.69
N PRO A 344 10.04 9.58 -28.74
CA PRO A 344 10.49 8.70 -29.81
C PRO A 344 11.61 9.28 -30.68
N THR A 345 11.87 10.58 -30.61
CA THR A 345 12.97 11.24 -31.32
C THR A 345 14.30 11.15 -30.58
N THR A 346 14.27 10.81 -29.28
CA THR A 346 15.47 10.64 -28.46
C THR A 346 15.92 9.17 -28.44
N PRO A 347 17.19 8.86 -28.78
CA PRO A 347 17.70 7.49 -28.71
C PRO A 347 17.46 6.85 -27.34
N ASP A 348 17.09 5.57 -27.33
CA ASP A 348 16.79 4.78 -26.12
C ASP A 348 15.65 5.33 -25.22
N SER A 349 14.89 6.34 -25.65
CA SER A 349 13.78 6.88 -24.86
C SER A 349 12.43 6.24 -25.19
N SER A 350 12.15 5.98 -26.46
CA SER A 350 10.98 5.20 -26.90
C SER A 350 11.34 4.36 -28.13
N ARG A 351 10.51 3.39 -28.47
CA ARG A 351 10.59 2.61 -29.72
C ARG A 351 9.30 2.83 -30.52
N ASP A 352 9.29 2.37 -31.76
CA ASP A 352 8.09 2.32 -32.61
C ASP A 352 7.51 3.69 -33.06
N GLY A 353 8.14 4.80 -32.65
CA GLY A 353 7.77 6.15 -33.08
C GLY A 353 6.64 6.80 -32.26
N LEU A 354 6.29 6.20 -31.11
CA LEU A 354 5.17 6.64 -30.27
C LEU A 354 5.66 7.45 -29.07
N TRP A 355 4.96 8.56 -28.77
CA TRP A 355 5.16 9.30 -27.53
C TRP A 355 4.47 8.58 -26.37
N HIS A 356 5.15 8.43 -25.24
CA HIS A 356 4.52 7.93 -24.01
C HIS A 356 4.63 8.96 -22.90
N ILE A 357 3.50 9.28 -22.27
CA ILE A 357 3.39 10.28 -21.21
C ILE A 357 2.76 9.60 -20.00
N VAL A 358 3.41 9.71 -18.84
CA VAL A 358 2.86 9.32 -17.54
C VAL A 358 2.44 10.60 -16.83
N SER A 359 1.20 10.66 -16.36
CA SER A 359 0.62 11.86 -15.73
C SER A 359 -0.39 11.52 -14.65
N GLY A 360 0.06 10.87 -13.58
CA GLY A 360 -0.77 10.55 -12.40
C GLY A 360 -0.57 11.47 -11.21
N GLY A 361 0.05 12.64 -11.39
CA GLY A 361 0.38 13.54 -10.29
C GLY A 361 -0.71 14.57 -9.97
N GLY A 362 -1.98 14.34 -10.30
CA GLY A 362 -3.04 15.35 -10.21
C GLY A 362 -3.63 15.54 -8.81
N GLY A 363 -3.42 14.59 -7.91
CA GLY A 363 -3.88 14.74 -6.53
C GLY A 363 -3.30 13.73 -5.56
N ALA A 364 -3.08 12.48 -5.97
CA ALA A 364 -2.55 11.43 -5.10
C ALA A 364 -1.07 11.60 -4.67
N TYR A 365 -0.68 11.00 -3.55
CA TYR A 365 0.67 10.99 -2.98
C TYR A 365 1.76 10.79 -4.04
N THR A 366 2.82 11.60 -4.03
CA THR A 366 3.83 11.59 -5.10
C THR A 366 4.67 10.31 -5.09
N HIS A 367 4.82 9.64 -6.24
CA HIS A 367 5.77 8.53 -6.40
C HIS A 367 7.20 9.01 -6.65
N ALA A 368 8.17 8.43 -5.95
CA ALA A 368 9.59 8.74 -6.12
C ALA A 368 10.10 8.52 -7.56
N THR A 369 10.81 9.51 -8.11
CA THR A 369 11.40 9.46 -9.47
C THR A 369 12.89 9.15 -9.45
N HIS A 370 13.59 9.38 -8.34
CA HIS A 370 15.02 9.08 -8.23
C HIS A 370 15.38 7.60 -8.42
N PRO A 371 14.54 6.59 -8.11
CA PRO A 371 14.84 5.20 -8.41
C PRO A 371 14.61 4.82 -9.88
N ILE A 372 14.06 5.72 -10.71
CA ILE A 372 13.83 5.45 -12.13
C ILE A 372 15.17 5.33 -12.84
N ARG A 373 15.37 4.23 -13.56
CA ARG A 373 16.64 3.92 -14.23
C ARG A 373 16.99 4.94 -15.31
N THR A 374 18.27 5.26 -15.36
CA THR A 374 18.89 6.20 -16.32
C THR A 374 20.20 5.64 -16.91
N ALA A 375 20.61 4.42 -16.51
CA ALA A 375 21.80 3.73 -17.04
C ALA A 375 21.56 3.11 -18.44
N ALA A 376 22.64 2.98 -19.22
CA ALA A 376 22.64 2.58 -20.63
C ALA A 376 21.93 1.26 -20.94
N SER A 377 21.34 1.19 -22.15
CA SER A 377 20.63 0.06 -22.70
C SER A 377 21.50 -1.22 -22.72
N ASP A 378 20.95 -2.35 -22.28
CA ASP A 378 21.55 -3.68 -22.54
C ASP A 378 20.83 -4.26 -23.76
N ALA A 379 21.57 -4.44 -24.86
CA ALA A 379 21.06 -4.96 -26.13
C ALA A 379 20.38 -6.35 -26.02
N ARG A 380 20.54 -7.07 -24.90
CA ARG A 380 19.93 -8.38 -24.65
C ARG A 380 18.59 -8.33 -23.92
N THR A 381 18.13 -7.16 -23.46
CA THR A 381 16.86 -7.02 -22.75
C THR A 381 15.96 -5.98 -23.41
N ASP A 382 14.76 -6.41 -23.79
CA ASP A 382 13.73 -5.62 -24.48
C ASP A 382 12.97 -4.63 -23.56
N LEU A 383 13.65 -4.12 -22.52
CA LEU A 383 13.02 -3.62 -21.28
C LEU A 383 13.64 -2.33 -20.71
N ARG A 384 14.28 -1.47 -21.50
CA ARG A 384 14.99 -0.32 -20.91
C ARG A 384 14.84 0.94 -21.77
N PHE A 385 13.98 1.83 -21.30
CA PHE A 385 13.71 3.14 -21.89
C PHE A 385 14.08 4.24 -20.90
N ARG A 386 14.71 5.32 -21.36
CA ARG A 386 15.04 6.47 -20.51
C ARG A 386 14.01 7.58 -20.70
N PRO A 387 13.34 8.06 -19.65
CA PRO A 387 12.48 9.23 -19.78
C PRO A 387 13.34 10.46 -20.11
N THR A 388 12.91 11.28 -21.06
CA THR A 388 13.55 12.54 -21.41
C THR A 388 13.25 13.64 -20.40
N ARG A 389 12.06 13.61 -19.80
CA ARG A 389 11.65 14.52 -18.73
C ARG A 389 10.93 13.76 -17.63
N ILE A 390 11.10 14.22 -16.40
CA ILE A 390 10.45 13.70 -15.20
C ILE A 390 10.12 14.85 -14.25
N PHE A 391 9.02 14.73 -13.51
CA PHE A 391 8.68 15.68 -12.45
C PHE A 391 8.06 14.92 -11.26
N PRO A 392 8.60 15.03 -10.03
CA PRO A 392 9.80 15.79 -9.66
C PRO A 392 11.08 15.29 -10.34
N GLY A 393 12.09 16.15 -10.45
CA GLY A 393 13.40 15.73 -10.95
C GLY A 393 14.03 14.65 -10.04
N SER A 394 14.88 13.76 -10.56
CA SER A 394 15.48 12.70 -9.73
C SER A 394 16.24 13.25 -8.51
N ALA A 395 17.05 14.30 -8.68
CA ALA A 395 17.79 14.92 -7.58
C ALA A 395 16.85 15.52 -6.51
N GLU A 396 15.83 16.24 -6.97
CA GLU A 396 14.79 16.82 -6.13
C GLU A 396 14.00 15.73 -5.37
N SER A 397 13.59 14.66 -6.05
CA SER A 397 12.91 13.52 -5.43
C SER A 397 13.77 12.88 -4.34
N LEU A 398 15.05 12.62 -4.60
CA LEU A 398 15.94 12.04 -3.59
C LEU A 398 16.08 12.97 -2.38
N ALA A 399 16.30 14.27 -2.61
CA ALA A 399 16.43 15.24 -1.55
C ALA A 399 15.15 15.34 -0.69
N TYR A 400 13.98 15.40 -1.35
CA TYR A 400 12.68 15.44 -0.70
C TYR A 400 12.40 14.19 0.14
N PHE A 401 12.52 12.99 -0.43
CA PHE A 401 12.24 11.75 0.30
C PHE A 401 13.27 11.49 1.41
N ALA A 402 14.54 11.82 1.21
CA ALA A 402 15.55 11.65 2.25
C ALA A 402 15.28 12.51 3.50
N GLN A 403 14.75 13.72 3.31
CA GLN A 403 14.39 14.63 4.40
C GLN A 403 13.27 14.09 5.27
N GLN A 404 12.39 13.26 4.70
CA GLN A 404 11.30 12.64 5.43
C GLN A 404 11.72 11.29 6.03
N LEU A 405 12.42 10.50 5.24
CA LEU A 405 12.71 9.11 5.58
C LEU A 405 13.77 9.01 6.67
N VAL A 406 14.87 9.75 6.56
CA VAL A 406 16.00 9.56 7.49
C VAL A 406 15.66 10.00 8.92
N PRO A 407 15.00 11.15 9.17
CA PRO A 407 14.52 11.48 10.52
C PRO A 407 13.50 10.47 11.04
N SER A 408 12.70 9.86 10.16
CA SER A 408 11.73 8.82 10.55
C SER A 408 12.41 7.52 10.94
N ILE A 409 13.39 7.06 10.14
CA ILE A 409 14.27 5.94 10.46
C ILE A 409 14.98 6.18 11.80
N TRP A 410 15.46 7.40 12.06
CA TRP A 410 16.04 7.77 13.35
C TRP A 410 15.05 7.63 14.51
N ARG A 411 13.84 8.18 14.38
CA ARG A 411 12.78 8.06 15.40
C ARG A 411 12.39 6.62 15.67
N LEU A 412 12.36 5.82 14.62
CA LEU A 412 11.98 4.42 14.68
C LEU A 412 13.09 3.59 15.33
N LEU A 413 14.37 3.87 15.03
CA LEU A 413 15.52 3.35 15.77
C LEU A 413 15.42 3.68 17.27
N LEU A 414 15.11 4.93 17.64
CA LEU A 414 14.91 5.31 19.04
C LEU A 414 13.77 4.53 19.71
N THR A 415 12.69 4.25 18.99
CA THR A 415 11.55 3.48 19.52
C THR A 415 11.97 2.05 19.84
N VAL A 416 12.75 1.41 18.97
CA VAL A 416 13.33 0.08 19.20
C VAL A 416 14.32 0.09 20.38
N VAL A 417 15.15 1.13 20.49
CA VAL A 417 16.08 1.29 21.63
C VAL A 417 15.31 1.43 22.95
N MET A 418 14.21 2.20 22.96
CA MET A 418 13.36 2.33 24.14
C MET A 418 12.68 1.01 24.52
N PHE A 419 12.19 0.24 23.54
CA PHE A 419 11.69 -1.12 23.79
C PHE A 419 12.76 -2.01 24.43
N GLY A 420 13.98 -2.03 23.88
CA GLY A 420 15.11 -2.78 24.44
C GLY A 420 15.48 -2.32 25.86
N GLY A 421 15.47 -1.01 26.12
CA GLY A 421 15.63 -0.46 27.46
C GLY A 421 14.52 -0.90 28.42
N GLY A 422 13.30 -1.05 27.92
CA GLY A 422 12.16 -1.58 28.66
C GLY A 422 12.35 -3.04 29.04
N VAL A 423 12.86 -3.86 28.12
CA VAL A 423 13.19 -5.27 28.38
C VAL A 423 14.20 -5.39 29.52
N VAL A 424 15.26 -4.57 29.51
CA VAL A 424 16.30 -4.53 30.56
C VAL A 424 15.73 -4.04 31.88
N LEU A 425 14.95 -2.95 31.87
CA LEU A 425 14.31 -2.40 33.07
C LEU A 425 13.32 -3.39 33.69
N GLY A 426 12.52 -4.08 32.87
CA GLY A 426 11.58 -5.09 33.32
C GLY A 426 12.29 -6.28 34.00
N ARG A 427 13.45 -6.69 33.48
CA ARG A 427 14.28 -7.72 34.12
C ARG A 427 14.78 -7.26 35.47
N TRP A 428 15.33 -6.04 35.55
CA TRP A 428 15.76 -5.46 36.81
C TRP A 428 14.63 -5.35 37.85
N LEU A 429 13.43 -4.93 37.42
CA LEU A 429 12.24 -4.87 38.28
C LEU A 429 11.80 -6.25 38.78
N ALA A 430 11.89 -7.28 37.92
CA ALA A 430 11.57 -8.65 38.30
C ALA A 430 12.56 -9.21 39.35
N GLU A 431 13.85 -8.96 39.15
CA GLU A 431 14.93 -9.43 40.04
C GLU A 431 14.95 -8.69 41.39
N THR A 432 14.47 -7.44 41.45
CA THR A 432 14.48 -6.60 42.68
C THR A 432 13.19 -6.65 43.51
N GLY A 433 12.13 -7.30 43.04
CA GLY A 433 10.94 -7.60 43.85
C GLY A 433 10.06 -6.40 44.25
N TRP A 434 10.05 -5.32 43.46
CA TRP A 434 9.33 -4.08 43.81
C TRP A 434 7.80 -4.29 43.91
N SER A 435 7.25 -4.31 45.14
CA SER A 435 5.79 -4.31 45.37
C SER A 435 5.42 -3.20 46.36
N ARG A 436 4.37 -2.42 46.04
CA ARG A 436 3.77 -1.43 46.96
C ARG A 436 2.48 -2.01 47.53
N GLN A 437 2.32 -1.90 48.85
CA GLN A 437 1.01 -2.13 49.48
C GLN A 437 0.16 -0.86 49.33
N LEU A 438 -1.02 -1.01 48.76
CA LEU A 438 -2.07 0.01 48.75
C LEU A 438 -3.20 -0.46 49.68
N GLN A 439 -3.64 0.42 50.57
CA GLN A 439 -4.75 0.13 51.48
C GLN A 439 -6.02 0.75 50.90
N LEU A 440 -7.00 -0.11 50.56
CA LEU A 440 -8.30 0.26 50.00
C LEU A 440 -9.38 -0.26 50.94
N GLY A 441 -9.86 0.63 51.83
CA GLY A 441 -10.74 0.23 52.93
C GLY A 441 -10.04 -0.74 53.90
N ASP A 442 -10.74 -1.80 54.32
CA ASP A 442 -10.20 -2.84 55.22
C ASP A 442 -9.30 -3.86 54.50
N GLN A 443 -9.10 -3.74 53.18
CA GLN A 443 -8.26 -4.65 52.41
C GLN A 443 -6.90 -4.05 52.05
N VAL A 444 -5.85 -4.85 52.27
CA VAL A 444 -4.48 -4.54 51.86
C VAL A 444 -4.21 -5.20 50.52
N VAL A 445 -4.20 -4.39 49.46
CA VAL A 445 -3.94 -4.83 48.09
C VAL A 445 -2.45 -4.70 47.80
N ARG A 446 -1.77 -5.81 47.51
CA ARG A 446 -0.38 -5.77 47.02
C ARG A 446 -0.39 -5.49 45.52
N VAL A 447 0.03 -4.30 45.13
CA VAL A 447 0.27 -3.98 43.71
C VAL A 447 1.72 -4.34 43.38
N GLY A 448 1.90 -5.47 42.72
CA GLY A 448 3.18 -5.92 42.18
C GLY A 448 3.56 -5.16 40.88
N PRO A 449 4.76 -5.40 40.34
CA PRO A 449 5.24 -4.74 39.12
C PRO A 449 4.29 -4.95 37.93
N GLY A 450 3.65 -6.12 37.84
CA GLY A 450 2.66 -6.43 36.81
C GLY A 450 1.37 -5.59 36.89
N GLY A 451 0.87 -5.30 38.09
CA GLY A 451 -0.34 -4.47 38.27
C GLY A 451 -0.12 -3.00 37.91
N ALA A 452 1.05 -2.45 38.23
CA ALA A 452 1.43 -1.08 37.84
C ALA A 452 1.60 -0.95 36.32
N ALA A 453 2.15 -1.98 35.68
CA ALA A 453 2.38 -1.98 34.24
C ALA A 453 1.07 -2.18 33.45
N ILE A 454 0.11 -2.98 33.94
CA ILE A 454 -1.23 -3.08 33.34
C ILE A 454 -2.01 -1.77 33.53
N ALA A 455 -1.92 -1.13 34.71
CA ALA A 455 -2.51 0.20 34.92
C ALA A 455 -1.90 1.25 33.97
N ALA A 456 -0.58 1.22 33.75
CA ALA A 456 0.08 2.08 32.76
C ALA A 456 -0.41 1.79 31.33
N MET A 457 -0.61 0.53 30.96
CA MET A 457 -1.17 0.14 29.66
C MET A 457 -2.61 0.62 29.48
N ILE A 458 -3.45 0.50 30.51
CA ILE A 458 -4.83 1.01 30.50
C ILE A 458 -4.82 2.54 30.34
N VAL A 459 -3.97 3.27 31.07
CA VAL A 459 -3.84 4.72 30.92
C VAL A 459 -3.37 5.10 29.52
N LEU A 460 -2.38 4.41 28.95
CA LEU A 460 -1.89 4.64 27.59
C LEU A 460 -2.96 4.33 26.54
N MET A 461 -3.72 3.25 26.72
CA MET A 461 -4.85 2.89 25.85
C MET A 461 -5.98 3.94 25.94
N LEU A 462 -6.32 4.40 27.14
CA LEU A 462 -7.32 5.45 27.35
C LEU A 462 -6.88 6.80 26.76
N LEU A 463 -5.59 7.15 26.85
CA LEU A 463 -5.02 8.34 26.20
C LEU A 463 -5.10 8.25 24.67
N HIS A 464 -4.98 7.05 24.11
CA HIS A 464 -5.18 6.77 22.68
C HIS A 464 -6.65 6.82 22.24
N LEU A 465 -7.60 6.63 23.17
CA LEU A 465 -9.04 6.71 22.91
C LEU A 465 -9.59 8.15 23.02
N MET A 466 -8.85 9.09 23.61
CA MET A 466 -9.29 10.50 23.63
C MET A 466 -9.22 11.09 22.21
N PRO A 467 -10.27 11.77 21.71
CA PRO A 467 -10.28 12.38 20.39
C PRO A 467 -9.16 13.42 20.29
N GLN A 468 -8.11 13.06 19.56
CA GLN A 468 -6.93 13.89 19.34
C GLN A 468 -7.28 14.95 18.28
N ARG A 469 -7.16 16.24 18.63
CA ARG A 469 -7.30 17.32 17.64
C ARG A 469 -6.06 17.34 16.73
N PRO A 470 -6.22 17.35 15.39
CA PRO A 470 -5.10 17.52 14.47
C PRO A 470 -4.38 18.85 14.76
N GLY A 471 -3.05 18.83 14.86
CA GLY A 471 -2.23 20.05 14.82
C GLY A 471 -1.44 20.41 16.09
N HIS A 472 -1.86 20.00 17.30
CA HIS A 472 -1.18 20.44 18.53
C HIS A 472 -0.35 19.33 19.22
N SER A 473 0.94 19.31 18.88
CA SER A 473 2.09 18.65 19.52
C SER A 473 2.56 17.28 18.98
N HIS A 474 3.22 17.33 17.81
CA HIS A 474 4.08 16.22 17.34
C HIS A 474 5.13 15.76 18.37
N PHE A 475 5.52 16.61 19.32
CA PHE A 475 6.46 16.23 20.39
C PHE A 475 5.83 15.26 21.40
N VAL A 476 4.65 15.57 21.94
CA VAL A 476 4.00 14.72 22.96
C VAL A 476 3.66 13.35 22.38
N ARG A 477 3.13 13.30 21.15
CA ARG A 477 2.86 12.03 20.46
C ARG A 477 4.12 11.19 20.25
N ARG A 478 5.23 11.82 19.82
CA ARG A 478 6.52 11.13 19.66
C ARG A 478 7.09 10.63 20.99
N LEU A 479 6.87 11.37 22.08
CA LEU A 479 7.26 10.96 23.42
C LEU A 479 6.40 9.79 23.93
N LEU A 480 5.08 9.88 23.77
CA LEU A 480 4.13 8.83 24.16
C LEU A 480 4.44 7.50 23.47
N LEU A 481 4.66 7.50 22.14
CA LEU A 481 5.01 6.28 21.40
C LEU A 481 6.29 5.60 21.94
N ARG A 482 7.28 6.40 22.37
CA ARG A 482 8.53 5.89 22.94
C ARG A 482 8.34 5.35 24.35
N LEU A 483 7.54 6.04 25.16
CA LEU A 483 7.16 5.57 26.49
C LEU A 483 6.33 4.29 26.41
N GLU A 484 5.46 4.18 25.42
CA GLU A 484 4.72 2.95 25.11
C GLU A 484 5.67 1.82 24.75
N ALA A 485 6.61 2.04 23.83
CA ALA A 485 7.60 1.02 23.49
C ALA A 485 8.40 0.56 24.73
N LEU A 486 8.81 1.49 25.60
CA LEU A 486 9.45 1.18 26.88
C LEU A 486 8.54 0.34 27.79
N VAL A 487 7.28 0.76 27.99
CA VAL A 487 6.31 0.06 28.84
C VAL A 487 5.99 -1.33 28.29
N VAL A 488 5.83 -1.47 26.98
CA VAL A 488 5.63 -2.76 26.31
C VAL A 488 6.82 -3.68 26.55
N GLY A 489 8.06 -3.17 26.47
CA GLY A 489 9.27 -3.92 26.80
C GLY A 489 9.31 -4.37 28.28
N VAL A 490 8.94 -3.49 29.22
CA VAL A 490 8.84 -3.83 30.65
C VAL A 490 7.79 -4.92 30.89
N LEU A 491 6.59 -4.74 30.32
CA LEU A 491 5.47 -5.67 30.43
C LEU A 491 5.82 -7.04 29.89
N ALA A 492 6.42 -7.07 28.71
CA ALA A 492 6.92 -8.27 28.06
C ALA A 492 7.85 -9.07 28.99
N THR A 493 8.82 -8.40 29.61
CA THR A 493 9.76 -9.07 30.52
C THR A 493 9.10 -9.50 31.84
N LEU A 494 8.25 -8.67 32.42
CA LEU A 494 7.53 -9.02 33.66
C LEU A 494 6.58 -10.19 33.44
N PHE A 495 5.93 -10.24 32.28
CA PHE A 495 5.10 -11.36 31.85
C PHE A 495 5.92 -12.66 31.84
N LEU A 496 7.10 -12.65 31.18
CA LEU A 496 8.00 -13.81 31.16
C LEU A 496 8.40 -14.26 32.56
N HIS A 497 8.80 -13.34 33.44
CA HIS A 497 9.23 -13.70 34.80
C HIS A 497 8.07 -14.18 35.68
N HIS A 498 6.85 -13.69 35.44
CA HIS A 498 5.68 -14.08 36.24
C HIS A 498 5.16 -15.46 35.86
N TYR A 499 5.08 -15.75 34.57
CA TYR A 499 4.47 -16.99 34.06
C TYR A 499 5.48 -18.07 33.69
N LEU A 500 6.75 -17.73 33.51
CA LEU A 500 7.84 -18.65 33.12
C LEU A 500 9.12 -18.39 33.94
N PRO A 501 9.07 -18.40 35.28
CA PRO A 501 10.16 -17.93 36.14
C PRO A 501 11.48 -18.67 35.92
N ASP A 502 11.43 -19.99 35.72
CA ASP A 502 12.62 -20.84 35.55
C ASP A 502 13.28 -20.70 34.16
N ALA A 503 12.52 -20.18 33.20
CA ALA A 503 12.89 -20.07 31.78
C ALA A 503 13.21 -18.62 31.35
N ALA A 504 12.71 -17.62 32.08
CA ALA A 504 12.75 -16.21 31.67
C ALA A 504 14.16 -15.69 31.37
N GLY A 505 15.15 -16.03 32.21
CA GLY A 505 16.54 -15.63 32.00
C GLY A 505 17.14 -16.22 30.73
N ALA A 506 16.94 -17.53 30.50
CA ALA A 506 17.42 -18.22 29.31
C ALA A 506 16.75 -17.70 28.02
N LEU A 507 15.43 -17.42 28.07
CA LEU A 507 14.67 -16.86 26.94
C LEU A 507 15.15 -15.46 26.55
N LEU A 508 15.43 -14.59 27.53
CA LEU A 508 15.97 -13.25 27.26
C LEU A 508 17.38 -13.29 26.67
N VAL A 509 18.23 -14.21 27.14
CA VAL A 509 19.58 -14.42 26.59
C VAL A 509 19.47 -14.94 25.15
N LEU A 510 18.64 -15.95 24.90
CA LEU A 510 18.38 -16.48 23.57
C LEU A 510 17.89 -15.38 22.63
N PHE A 511 16.89 -14.60 23.05
CA PHE A 511 16.38 -13.47 22.28
C PHE A 511 17.47 -12.44 21.94
N GLY A 512 18.29 -12.07 22.92
CA GLY A 512 19.41 -11.15 22.73
C GLY A 512 20.46 -11.70 21.76
N SER A 513 20.86 -12.97 21.91
CA SER A 513 21.82 -13.66 21.06
C SER A 513 21.32 -13.81 19.62
N SER A 514 20.05 -14.20 19.43
CA SER A 514 19.42 -14.27 18.11
C SER A 514 19.32 -12.89 17.46
N THR A 515 18.87 -11.88 18.20
CA THR A 515 18.78 -10.50 17.68
C THR A 515 20.15 -9.97 17.24
N LEU A 516 21.19 -10.19 18.06
CA LEU A 516 22.56 -9.83 17.73
C LEU A 516 23.03 -10.55 16.45
N TRP A 517 22.73 -11.83 16.33
CA TRP A 517 23.10 -12.65 15.17
C TRP A 517 22.43 -12.14 13.88
N ILE A 518 21.13 -11.79 13.91
CA ILE A 518 20.42 -11.24 12.73
C ILE A 518 20.99 -9.86 12.36
N CYS A 519 21.26 -9.01 13.35
CA CYS A 519 21.88 -7.70 13.14
C CYS A 519 23.29 -7.81 12.53
N LEU A 520 24.12 -8.73 13.00
CA LEU A 520 25.45 -8.98 12.43
C LEU A 520 25.35 -9.46 10.98
N ASN A 521 24.41 -10.36 10.67
CA ASN A 521 24.16 -10.79 9.31
C ASN A 521 23.76 -9.61 8.39
N ALA A 522 22.78 -8.81 8.82
CA ALA A 522 22.33 -7.62 8.10
C ALA A 522 23.47 -6.61 7.86
N TRP A 523 24.31 -6.39 8.88
CA TRP A 523 25.50 -5.55 8.78
C TRP A 523 26.50 -6.09 7.76
N CYS A 524 26.78 -7.39 7.77
CA CYS A 524 27.69 -8.02 6.82
C CYS A 524 27.17 -7.99 5.38
N VAL A 525 25.87 -8.24 5.17
CA VAL A 525 25.25 -8.12 3.83
C VAL A 525 25.35 -6.67 3.32
N ARG A 526 25.09 -5.69 4.19
CA ARG A 526 25.22 -4.26 3.84
C ARG A 526 26.66 -3.86 3.52
N TRP A 527 27.61 -4.27 4.35
CA TRP A 527 29.03 -3.91 4.21
C TRP A 527 29.68 -4.62 3.02
N SER A 528 29.34 -5.89 2.76
CA SER A 528 29.83 -6.64 1.60
C SER A 528 29.22 -6.22 0.25
N ARG A 529 28.17 -5.38 0.29
CA ARG A 529 27.39 -4.96 -0.90
C ARG A 529 26.88 -6.13 -1.73
N TRP A 530 26.62 -7.27 -1.10
CA TRP A 530 26.13 -8.47 -1.79
C TRP A 530 24.77 -8.26 -2.46
N TRP A 531 23.98 -7.34 -1.92
CA TRP A 531 22.65 -6.97 -2.40
C TRP A 531 22.65 -6.03 -3.62
N SER A 532 23.76 -5.30 -3.89
CA SER A 532 23.83 -4.36 -5.00
C SER A 532 24.16 -5.08 -6.33
N PRO A 533 23.34 -4.90 -7.38
CA PRO A 533 23.56 -5.55 -8.67
C PRO A 533 24.57 -4.82 -9.59
N VAL A 534 24.96 -3.58 -9.27
CA VAL A 534 25.65 -2.66 -10.20
C VAL A 534 27.18 -2.68 -10.06
N GLU A 535 27.71 -3.12 -8.92
CA GLU A 535 29.14 -3.00 -8.63
C GLU A 535 29.93 -4.29 -8.85
N ARG A 536 31.11 -4.18 -9.46
CA ARG A 536 32.14 -5.22 -9.37
C ARG A 536 32.59 -5.32 -7.92
N VAL A 537 32.17 -6.38 -7.23
CA VAL A 537 32.55 -6.60 -5.83
C VAL A 537 34.03 -7.00 -5.76
N PRO A 538 34.89 -6.26 -5.03
CA PRO A 538 36.29 -6.62 -4.87
C PRO A 538 36.43 -8.03 -4.27
N GLY A 539 37.39 -8.82 -4.77
CA GLY A 539 37.53 -10.24 -4.41
C GLY A 539 37.63 -10.53 -2.90
N TRP A 540 38.19 -9.59 -2.12
CA TRP A 540 38.32 -9.73 -0.67
C TRP A 540 36.98 -9.67 0.08
N HIS A 541 35.92 -9.05 -0.48
CA HIS A 541 34.59 -9.10 0.12
C HIS A 541 33.96 -10.50 0.03
N HIS A 542 34.37 -11.34 -0.94
CA HIS A 542 33.97 -12.75 -0.98
C HIS A 542 34.61 -13.56 0.16
N VAL A 543 35.88 -13.28 0.46
CA VAL A 543 36.58 -13.87 1.60
C VAL A 543 35.91 -13.42 2.90
N ALA A 544 35.57 -12.14 3.03
CA ALA A 544 34.90 -11.64 4.22
C ALA A 544 33.48 -12.21 4.38
N PHE A 545 32.71 -12.39 3.30
CA PHE A 545 31.41 -13.09 3.36
C PHE A 545 31.56 -14.55 3.78
N ALA A 546 32.58 -15.26 3.28
CA ALA A 546 32.88 -16.63 3.69
C ALA A 546 33.30 -16.72 5.17
N CYS A 547 34.13 -15.78 5.66
CA CYS A 547 34.50 -15.69 7.07
C CYS A 547 33.30 -15.37 7.96
N VAL A 548 32.37 -14.53 7.49
CA VAL A 548 31.12 -14.25 8.20
C VAL A 548 30.21 -15.47 8.22
N LEU A 549 30.03 -16.17 7.11
CA LEU A 549 29.26 -17.42 7.08
C LEU A 549 29.86 -18.46 8.04
N ALA A 550 31.19 -18.57 8.08
CA ALA A 550 31.89 -19.42 9.04
C ALA A 550 31.70 -18.96 10.50
N ALA A 551 31.80 -17.65 10.78
CA ALA A 551 31.54 -17.10 12.10
C ALA A 551 30.07 -17.27 12.53
N LEU A 552 29.12 -17.21 11.60
CA LEU A 552 27.69 -17.46 11.83
C LEU A 552 27.41 -18.92 12.15
N VAL A 553 28.11 -19.85 11.48
CA VAL A 553 28.09 -21.28 11.84
C VAL A 553 28.67 -21.46 13.25
N VAL A 554 29.83 -20.87 13.56
CA VAL A 554 30.43 -20.94 14.91
C VAL A 554 29.53 -20.34 16.00
N LEU A 555 28.86 -19.21 15.74
CA LEU A 555 27.93 -18.60 16.70
C LEU A 555 26.68 -19.46 16.93
N ALA A 556 26.19 -20.16 15.90
CA ALA A 556 25.08 -21.11 16.00
C ALA A 556 25.48 -22.39 16.76
N LEU A 557 26.78 -22.75 16.73
CA LEU A 557 27.36 -23.85 17.49
C LEU A 557 27.71 -23.45 18.95
N LEU A 558 27.74 -22.16 19.28
CA LEU A 558 28.16 -21.65 20.60
C LEU A 558 27.26 -22.11 21.76
N PRO A 559 25.92 -22.18 21.61
CA PRO A 559 25.06 -22.83 22.59
C PRO A 559 25.40 -24.31 22.81
N MET A 560 25.90 -25.01 21.78
CA MET A 560 26.30 -26.43 21.88
C MET A 560 27.55 -26.62 22.76
N GLY A 561 28.46 -25.64 22.75
CA GLY A 561 29.64 -25.65 23.62
C GLY A 561 29.34 -25.28 25.08
N LEU A 562 28.28 -24.52 25.31
CA LEU A 562 27.83 -24.13 26.66
C LEU A 562 26.99 -25.22 27.34
N ASP A 563 26.19 -25.99 26.60
CA ASP A 563 25.44 -27.16 27.11
C ASP A 563 26.36 -28.35 27.44
N ALA A 564 27.48 -28.51 26.73
CA ALA A 564 28.48 -29.54 27.02
C ALA A 564 29.22 -29.33 28.35
N GLY A 565 29.14 -28.12 28.94
CA GLY A 565 29.84 -27.73 30.16
C GLY A 565 28.98 -27.60 31.41
N GLY A 566 27.65 -27.76 31.33
CA GLY A 566 26.74 -27.46 32.43
C GLY A 566 25.54 -28.41 32.55
N SER A 567 25.62 -29.31 33.55
CA SER A 567 24.53 -30.06 34.21
C SER A 567 23.62 -31.01 33.40
N ASP A 568 24.00 -32.30 33.44
CA ASP A 568 23.27 -33.48 33.93
C ASP A 568 21.78 -33.79 33.68
N GLU A 569 21.06 -33.10 32.80
CA GLU A 569 19.75 -33.61 32.35
C GLU A 569 19.60 -33.56 30.84
N GLY A 570 20.02 -34.63 30.15
CA GLY A 570 19.41 -35.19 28.92
C GLY A 570 19.00 -34.29 27.75
N ARG A 571 19.34 -33.00 27.74
CA ARG A 571 18.91 -32.02 26.74
C ARG A 571 19.85 -32.11 25.54
N THR A 572 19.57 -33.05 24.66
CA THR A 572 20.29 -33.22 23.39
C THR A 572 19.96 -32.08 22.44
N VAL A 573 21.02 -31.47 21.89
CA VAL A 573 20.98 -30.44 20.85
C VAL A 573 20.13 -30.90 19.66
N SER A 574 19.22 -30.05 19.19
CA SER A 574 18.32 -30.38 18.09
C SER A 574 19.05 -30.41 16.74
N TRP A 575 19.08 -31.59 16.11
CA TRP A 575 19.55 -31.78 14.73
C TRP A 575 18.83 -30.87 13.72
N VAL A 576 17.64 -30.37 14.05
CA VAL A 576 16.87 -29.43 13.21
C VAL A 576 17.56 -28.07 13.12
N LEU A 577 18.21 -27.61 14.19
CA LEU A 577 19.02 -26.38 14.17
C LEU A 577 20.19 -26.53 13.19
N VAL A 578 20.84 -27.69 13.22
CA VAL A 578 21.93 -28.06 12.31
C VAL A 578 21.41 -28.07 10.87
N VAL A 579 20.29 -28.74 10.60
CA VAL A 579 19.68 -28.79 9.27
C VAL A 579 19.23 -27.42 8.77
N ALA A 580 18.66 -26.56 9.62
CA ALA A 580 18.24 -25.21 9.24
C ALA A 580 19.44 -24.31 8.90
N VAL A 581 20.53 -24.42 9.67
CA VAL A 581 21.79 -23.70 9.43
C VAL A 581 22.49 -24.23 8.17
N ASP A 582 22.50 -25.54 7.96
CA ASP A 582 23.05 -26.18 6.76
C ASP A 582 22.25 -25.79 5.51
N LEU A 583 20.91 -25.81 5.58
CA LEU A 583 20.04 -25.38 4.49
C LEU A 583 20.27 -23.91 4.16
N TYR A 584 20.39 -23.05 5.19
CA TYR A 584 20.73 -21.64 5.01
C TYR A 584 22.11 -21.48 4.35
N ALA A 585 23.12 -22.22 4.80
CA ALA A 585 24.46 -22.19 4.22
C ALA A 585 24.44 -22.66 2.75
N VAL A 586 23.73 -23.74 2.43
CA VAL A 586 23.56 -24.25 1.07
C VAL A 586 22.83 -23.24 0.18
N LEU A 587 21.72 -22.66 0.64
CA LEU A 587 20.98 -21.64 -0.11
C LEU A 587 21.80 -20.37 -0.34
N ALA A 588 22.57 -19.93 0.67
CA ALA A 588 23.49 -18.82 0.56
C ALA A 588 24.62 -19.10 -0.44
N ILE A 589 25.18 -20.31 -0.45
CA ILE A 589 26.22 -20.76 -1.39
C ILE A 589 25.67 -20.87 -2.83
N ILE A 590 24.48 -21.44 -3.02
CA ILE A 590 23.80 -21.50 -4.33
C ILE A 590 23.55 -20.08 -4.85
N GLY A 591 23.09 -19.20 -3.98
CA GLY A 591 22.91 -17.78 -4.27
C GLY A 591 24.18 -17.08 -4.70
N TRP A 592 25.24 -17.30 -3.93
CA TRP A 592 26.56 -16.77 -4.21
C TRP A 592 27.09 -17.26 -5.58
N ARG A 593 26.95 -18.55 -5.91
CA ARG A 593 27.30 -19.10 -7.22
C ARG A 593 26.47 -18.50 -8.36
N LYS A 594 25.17 -18.30 -8.17
CA LYS A 594 24.29 -17.70 -9.20
C LYS A 594 24.63 -16.22 -9.49
N ARG A 595 25.19 -15.48 -8.52
CA ARG A 595 25.70 -14.11 -8.75
C ARG A 595 26.93 -14.07 -9.66
N ILE A 596 27.77 -15.13 -9.63
CA ILE A 596 28.97 -15.25 -10.47
C ILE A 596 28.60 -15.52 -11.93
N VAL A 597 27.42 -16.09 -12.22
CA VAL A 597 26.94 -16.35 -13.59
C VAL A 597 26.32 -15.06 -14.19
N THR A 598 27.18 -14.09 -14.52
CA THR A 598 27.11 -13.01 -15.55
C THR A 598 25.78 -12.30 -15.92
N THR A 599 24.67 -12.55 -15.24
CA THR A 599 23.33 -12.07 -15.59
C THR A 599 22.57 -11.61 -14.34
N VAL A 600 23.23 -10.78 -13.53
CA VAL A 600 22.64 -10.15 -12.33
C VAL A 600 21.56 -9.11 -12.69
N ASN A 601 21.39 -8.80 -13.97
CA ASN A 601 20.57 -7.69 -14.46
C ASN A 601 19.07 -8.00 -14.70
N GLY A 602 18.58 -9.19 -14.34
CA GLY A 602 17.18 -9.58 -14.53
C GLY A 602 16.32 -9.48 -13.27
N ALA A 603 15.02 -9.21 -13.43
CA ALA A 603 14.01 -9.29 -12.36
C ALA A 603 14.04 -10.62 -11.59
N ARG A 604 14.54 -11.70 -12.22
CA ARG A 604 14.76 -13.01 -11.57
C ARG A 604 15.81 -12.96 -10.46
N ALA A 605 16.93 -12.24 -10.63
CA ALA A 605 17.98 -12.16 -9.62
C ALA A 605 17.53 -11.33 -8.41
N ALA A 606 16.86 -10.19 -8.65
CA ALA A 606 16.25 -9.38 -7.60
C ALA A 606 15.15 -10.17 -6.86
N SER A 607 14.25 -10.86 -7.57
CA SER A 607 13.21 -11.70 -6.96
C SER A 607 13.78 -12.91 -6.22
N TRP A 608 14.95 -13.42 -6.64
CA TRP A 608 15.63 -14.50 -5.94
C TRP A 608 16.27 -13.98 -4.66
N LEU A 609 16.90 -12.80 -4.70
CA LEU A 609 17.50 -12.16 -3.54
C LEU A 609 16.42 -11.78 -2.50
N GLU A 610 15.33 -11.15 -2.94
CA GLU A 610 14.15 -10.86 -2.12
C GLU A 610 13.61 -12.13 -1.46
N ARG A 611 13.37 -13.19 -2.25
CA ARG A 611 12.93 -14.49 -1.72
C ARG A 611 13.96 -15.08 -0.77
N SER A 612 15.26 -14.97 -1.03
CA SER A 612 16.31 -15.52 -0.18
C SER A 612 16.41 -14.80 1.18
N VAL A 613 16.21 -13.48 1.21
CA VAL A 613 16.14 -12.69 2.44
C VAL A 613 14.89 -13.06 3.23
N VAL A 614 13.75 -13.21 2.55
CA VAL A 614 12.51 -13.70 3.18
C VAL A 614 12.69 -15.10 3.75
N TRP A 615 13.28 -16.03 3.00
CA TRP A 615 13.55 -17.39 3.48
C TRP A 615 14.53 -17.41 4.66
N ALA A 616 15.54 -16.54 4.66
CA ALA A 616 16.45 -16.37 5.80
C ALA A 616 15.69 -15.88 7.04
N VAL A 617 14.89 -14.83 6.92
CA VAL A 617 14.07 -14.29 8.01
C VAL A 617 13.05 -15.32 8.53
N LEU A 618 12.41 -16.09 7.64
CA LEU A 618 11.44 -17.12 8.01
C LEU A 618 12.09 -18.33 8.69
N ALA A 619 13.21 -18.83 8.16
CA ALA A 619 13.96 -19.92 8.79
C ALA A 619 14.45 -19.53 10.19
N GLN A 620 14.88 -18.28 10.36
CA GLN A 620 15.30 -17.73 11.65
C GLN A 620 14.12 -17.55 12.61
N THR A 621 12.98 -17.05 12.13
CA THR A 621 11.73 -16.97 12.90
C THR A 621 11.32 -18.36 13.40
N ALA A 622 11.45 -19.39 12.56
CA ALA A 622 11.17 -20.77 12.93
C ALA A 622 12.14 -21.31 14.00
N VAL A 623 13.44 -21.01 13.88
CA VAL A 623 14.46 -21.38 14.87
C VAL A 623 14.22 -20.69 16.21
N VAL A 624 13.99 -19.38 16.20
CA VAL A 624 13.74 -18.59 17.42
C VAL A 624 12.44 -19.04 18.09
N SER A 625 11.37 -19.21 17.31
CA SER A 625 10.09 -19.69 17.85
C SER A 625 10.23 -21.12 18.41
N GLY A 626 10.97 -22.00 17.73
CA GLY A 626 11.20 -23.38 18.15
C GLY A 626 12.00 -23.49 19.45
N GLU A 627 13.08 -22.71 19.60
CA GLU A 627 13.88 -22.70 20.83
C GLU A 627 13.17 -21.99 21.99
N MET A 628 12.41 -20.91 21.72
CA MET A 628 11.60 -20.27 22.74
C MET A 628 10.50 -21.22 23.24
N LEU A 629 9.81 -21.92 22.33
CA LEU A 629 8.83 -22.95 22.68
C LEU A 629 9.47 -24.12 23.44
N ARG A 630 10.69 -24.54 23.09
CA ARG A 630 11.43 -25.56 23.85
C ARG A 630 11.65 -25.13 25.30
N VAL A 631 12.23 -23.94 25.50
CA VAL A 631 12.55 -23.43 26.83
C VAL A 631 11.29 -23.21 27.67
N MET A 632 10.16 -22.88 27.03
CA MET A 632 8.84 -22.82 27.67
C MET A 632 8.26 -24.18 28.08
N SER A 633 8.72 -25.29 27.47
CA SER A 633 8.05 -26.60 27.56
C SER A 633 8.77 -27.66 28.42
N GLY A 634 10.01 -27.41 28.83
CA GLY A 634 10.78 -28.33 29.68
C GLY A 634 11.21 -29.68 29.04
N GLU A 635 10.69 -30.07 27.87
CA GLU A 635 10.99 -31.34 27.19
C GLU A 635 11.48 -31.20 25.72
N GLY A 636 11.93 -32.31 25.13
CA GLY A 636 12.70 -32.39 23.88
C GLY A 636 12.01 -31.89 22.58
N LEU A 637 12.80 -31.21 21.75
CA LEU A 637 12.42 -30.43 20.55
C LEU A 637 11.67 -31.18 19.42
N THR A 638 11.78 -32.50 19.33
CA THR A 638 11.18 -33.28 18.22
C THR A 638 9.65 -33.30 18.26
N VAL A 639 9.05 -33.23 19.46
CA VAL A 639 7.59 -33.21 19.65
C VAL A 639 7.01 -31.81 19.42
N LEU A 640 7.81 -30.75 19.63
CA LEU A 640 7.37 -29.35 19.53
C LEU A 640 7.32 -28.79 18.09
N PHE A 641 8.23 -29.19 17.21
CA PHE A 641 8.08 -28.87 15.78
C PHE A 641 6.82 -29.53 15.20
N LEU A 642 6.55 -30.78 15.61
CA LEU A 642 5.32 -31.49 15.30
C LEU A 642 4.08 -30.86 15.99
N SER A 643 4.24 -30.21 17.14
CA SER A 643 3.15 -29.49 17.83
C SER A 643 2.78 -28.16 17.18
N GLY A 644 3.73 -27.42 16.63
CA GLY A 644 3.46 -26.27 15.77
C GLY A 644 2.71 -26.67 14.50
N LEU A 645 3.02 -27.86 13.95
CA LEU A 645 2.26 -28.50 12.87
C LEU A 645 0.87 -28.97 13.32
N LEU A 646 0.72 -29.47 14.56
CA LEU A 646 -0.59 -29.74 15.16
C LEU A 646 -1.39 -28.44 15.32
N GLY A 647 -0.75 -27.29 15.61
CA GLY A 647 -1.36 -25.95 15.59
C GLY A 647 -1.84 -25.49 14.21
N LEU A 648 -1.42 -26.16 13.13
CA LEU A 648 -1.95 -25.96 11.77
C LEU A 648 -3.13 -26.88 11.45
N VAL A 649 -3.35 -27.97 12.18
CA VAL A 649 -4.56 -28.80 12.07
C VAL A 649 -5.82 -27.95 12.25
N PRO A 650 -5.89 -27.01 13.22
CA PRO A 650 -6.88 -25.95 13.25
C PRO A 650 -7.09 -25.22 11.95
N SER A 651 -6.02 -24.66 11.43
CA SER A 651 -6.04 -23.87 10.22
C SER A 651 -6.45 -24.73 9.02
N ALA A 652 -6.13 -26.02 9.02
CA ALA A 652 -6.56 -26.98 8.03
C ALA A 652 -8.05 -27.35 8.16
N VAL A 653 -8.58 -27.48 9.39
CA VAL A 653 -10.02 -27.68 9.64
C VAL A 653 -10.80 -26.41 9.26
N ILE A 654 -10.32 -25.22 9.65
CA ILE A 654 -10.87 -23.94 9.20
C ILE A 654 -10.82 -23.89 7.69
N ALA A 655 -9.67 -24.18 7.07
CA ALA A 655 -9.54 -24.17 5.63
C ALA A 655 -10.49 -25.15 4.97
N ALA A 656 -10.73 -26.33 5.56
CA ALA A 656 -11.71 -27.30 5.05
C ALA A 656 -13.15 -26.82 5.22
N VAL A 657 -13.51 -26.22 6.36
CA VAL A 657 -14.84 -25.64 6.61
C VAL A 657 -15.08 -24.44 5.71
N VAL A 658 -14.12 -23.55 5.59
CA VAL A 658 -14.13 -22.40 4.68
C VAL A 658 -14.25 -22.89 3.24
N LEU A 659 -13.45 -23.88 2.83
CA LEU A 659 -13.53 -24.46 1.50
C LEU A 659 -14.90 -25.09 1.24
N ALA A 660 -15.44 -25.83 2.20
CA ALA A 660 -16.78 -26.40 2.12
C ALA A 660 -17.85 -25.31 2.03
N ALA A 661 -17.75 -24.26 2.84
CA ALA A 661 -18.66 -23.11 2.84
C ALA A 661 -18.61 -22.35 1.52
N VAL A 662 -17.40 -22.14 0.97
CA VAL A 662 -17.15 -21.48 -0.32
C VAL A 662 -17.74 -22.29 -1.48
N LEU A 663 -17.66 -23.63 -1.43
CA LEU A 663 -18.16 -24.52 -2.50
C LEU A 663 -19.61 -24.99 -2.29
N ALA A 664 -20.17 -24.84 -1.09
CA ALA A 664 -21.52 -25.28 -0.76
C ALA A 664 -22.60 -24.65 -1.66
N PRO A 665 -22.59 -23.33 -1.95
CA PRO A 665 -23.57 -22.72 -2.86
C PRO A 665 -23.59 -23.39 -4.23
N ASP A 666 -22.42 -23.71 -4.79
CA ASP A 666 -22.31 -24.38 -6.09
C ASP A 666 -22.95 -25.77 -6.06
N PHE A 667 -22.72 -26.56 -4.99
CA PHE A 667 -23.30 -27.88 -4.82
C PHE A 667 -24.83 -27.84 -4.60
N LEU A 668 -25.28 -26.95 -3.72
CA LEU A 668 -26.68 -26.84 -3.33
C LEU A 668 -27.57 -26.35 -4.48
N THR A 669 -27.00 -25.55 -5.38
CA THR A 669 -27.70 -24.98 -6.55
C THR A 669 -27.61 -25.86 -7.80
N ARG A 670 -26.86 -26.98 -7.81
CA ARG A 670 -26.69 -27.86 -9.00
C ARG A 670 -28.00 -28.34 -9.62
N ARG A 671 -29.03 -28.53 -8.80
CA ARG A 671 -30.35 -29.01 -9.24
C ARG A 671 -31.01 -28.05 -10.23
N LEU A 672 -30.63 -26.77 -10.18
CA LEU A 672 -31.14 -25.69 -11.02
C LEU A 672 -30.25 -25.48 -12.27
N HIS A 673 -29.46 -26.47 -12.68
CA HIS A 673 -28.55 -26.32 -13.83
C HIS A 673 -29.27 -25.90 -15.13
N ASP A 674 -30.49 -26.39 -15.36
CA ASP A 674 -31.32 -26.04 -16.51
C ASP A 674 -31.98 -24.65 -16.39
N GLU A 675 -31.90 -24.01 -15.22
CA GLU A 675 -32.52 -22.71 -14.93
C GLU A 675 -31.46 -21.69 -14.44
N PRO A 676 -30.55 -21.21 -15.31
CA PRO A 676 -29.35 -20.46 -14.91
C PRO A 676 -29.66 -19.19 -14.11
N VAL A 677 -30.73 -18.46 -14.46
CA VAL A 677 -31.16 -17.25 -13.73
C VAL A 677 -31.59 -17.60 -12.30
N ARG A 678 -32.43 -18.63 -12.13
CA ARG A 678 -32.87 -19.07 -10.80
C ARG A 678 -31.72 -19.65 -10.00
N ARG A 679 -30.78 -20.32 -10.66
CA ARG A 679 -29.54 -20.81 -10.05
C ARG A 679 -28.69 -19.68 -9.49
N ALA A 680 -28.48 -18.61 -10.27
CA ALA A 680 -27.75 -17.42 -9.85
C ALA A 680 -28.42 -16.72 -8.65
N GLN A 681 -29.74 -16.50 -8.73
CA GLN A 681 -30.52 -15.90 -7.62
C GLN A 681 -30.47 -16.75 -6.35
N ALA A 682 -30.58 -18.07 -6.50
CA ALA A 682 -30.42 -18.99 -5.37
C ALA A 682 -29.01 -18.85 -4.78
N TRP A 683 -27.96 -18.90 -5.60
CA TRP A 683 -26.57 -18.76 -5.18
C TRP A 683 -26.33 -17.49 -4.37
N ILE A 684 -26.85 -16.34 -4.81
CA ILE A 684 -26.74 -15.05 -4.11
C ILE A 684 -27.45 -15.08 -2.76
N ARG A 685 -28.65 -15.70 -2.71
CA ARG A 685 -29.38 -15.87 -1.46
C ARG A 685 -28.59 -16.74 -0.47
N TRP A 686 -27.98 -17.83 -0.92
CA TRP A 686 -27.12 -18.71 -0.12
C TRP A 686 -25.88 -17.96 0.37
N ARG A 687 -25.21 -17.21 -0.51
CA ARG A 687 -24.07 -16.33 -0.16
C ARG A 687 -24.42 -15.43 1.01
N ARG A 688 -25.48 -14.63 0.89
CA ARG A 688 -25.82 -13.58 1.86
C ARG A 688 -26.36 -14.12 3.18
N ARG A 689 -27.25 -15.12 3.14
CA ARG A 689 -27.98 -15.57 4.34
C ARG A 689 -27.27 -16.64 5.15
N LEU A 690 -26.35 -17.39 4.54
CA LEU A 690 -25.76 -18.57 5.18
C LEU A 690 -24.24 -18.56 5.11
N VAL A 691 -23.66 -18.44 3.92
CA VAL A 691 -22.22 -18.63 3.76
C VAL A 691 -21.42 -17.48 4.34
N GLN A 692 -21.77 -16.22 4.05
CA GLN A 692 -21.07 -15.07 4.62
C GLN A 692 -21.14 -15.04 6.17
N PRO A 693 -22.33 -15.17 6.82
CA PRO A 693 -22.39 -15.28 8.27
C PRO A 693 -21.58 -16.46 8.82
N LEU A 694 -21.62 -17.63 8.17
CA LEU A 694 -20.86 -18.80 8.58
C LEU A 694 -19.34 -18.59 8.45
N MET A 695 -18.89 -17.86 7.43
CA MET A 695 -17.49 -17.45 7.27
C MET A 695 -17.04 -16.53 8.41
N PHE A 696 -17.87 -15.57 8.81
CA PHE A 696 -17.61 -14.69 9.95
C PHE A 696 -17.65 -15.44 11.29
N LEU A 697 -18.53 -16.43 11.43
CA LEU A 697 -18.66 -17.29 12.61
C LEU A 697 -17.63 -18.42 12.65
N ALA A 698 -16.97 -18.73 11.54
CA ALA A 698 -16.00 -19.81 11.46
C ALA A 698 -14.86 -19.59 12.46
N ALA A 699 -14.31 -18.38 12.56
CA ALA A 699 -13.30 -18.06 13.57
C ALA A 699 -13.78 -18.29 15.01
N PRO A 700 -14.84 -17.62 15.49
CA PRO A 700 -15.26 -17.73 16.89
C PRO A 700 -15.71 -19.13 17.25
N VAL A 701 -16.46 -19.82 16.38
CA VAL A 701 -16.84 -21.22 16.61
C VAL A 701 -15.61 -22.10 16.70
N THR A 702 -14.65 -21.88 15.81
CA THR A 702 -13.42 -22.65 15.82
C THR A 702 -12.60 -22.37 17.09
N LEU A 703 -12.52 -21.12 17.57
CA LEU A 703 -11.89 -20.79 18.86
C LEU A 703 -12.56 -21.50 20.05
N VAL A 704 -13.89 -21.59 20.06
CA VAL A 704 -14.63 -22.31 21.10
C VAL A 704 -14.34 -23.81 21.05
N LEU A 705 -14.31 -24.39 19.85
CA LEU A 705 -13.92 -25.80 19.66
C LEU A 705 -12.45 -26.03 20.05
N TRP A 706 -11.55 -25.08 19.77
CA TRP A 706 -10.16 -25.13 20.21
C TRP A 706 -10.02 -25.08 21.72
N TRP A 707 -10.79 -24.20 22.36
CA TRP A 707 -10.84 -24.15 23.80
C TRP A 707 -11.25 -25.50 24.39
N TRP A 708 -12.27 -26.15 23.84
CA TRP A 708 -12.70 -27.49 24.26
C TRP A 708 -11.63 -28.56 24.04
N ILE A 709 -11.01 -28.59 22.87
CA ILE A 709 -9.97 -29.58 22.54
C ILE A 709 -8.75 -29.39 23.44
N ALA A 710 -8.32 -28.14 23.64
CA ALA A 710 -7.13 -27.84 24.42
C ALA A 710 -7.38 -28.00 25.93
N ASP A 711 -8.60 -27.77 26.41
CA ASP A 711 -9.01 -28.13 27.78
C ASP A 711 -9.02 -29.64 28.01
N ALA A 712 -9.43 -30.42 27.00
CA ALA A 712 -9.39 -31.88 27.04
C ALA A 712 -7.98 -32.49 26.94
N VAL A 713 -6.96 -31.69 26.62
CA VAL A 713 -5.56 -32.11 26.53
C VAL A 713 -4.84 -31.77 27.83
N ASP A 714 -4.28 -32.78 28.49
CA ASP A 714 -3.62 -32.70 29.80
C ASP A 714 -2.14 -32.25 29.70
N SER A 715 -1.84 -31.37 28.74
CA SER A 715 -0.48 -30.91 28.45
C SER A 715 -0.46 -29.40 28.22
N GLU A 716 0.31 -28.68 29.04
CA GLU A 716 0.50 -27.23 28.99
C GLU A 716 1.15 -26.75 27.68
N TRP A 717 1.97 -27.57 27.02
CA TRP A 717 2.64 -27.20 25.76
C TRP A 717 1.72 -27.30 24.53
N MET A 718 0.86 -28.32 24.44
CA MET A 718 -0.15 -28.41 23.38
C MET A 718 -1.08 -27.20 23.44
N ARG A 719 -1.55 -26.88 24.64
CA ARG A 719 -2.28 -25.66 24.96
C ARG A 719 -1.57 -24.40 24.42
N ALA A 720 -0.28 -24.20 24.73
CA ALA A 720 0.50 -23.07 24.21
C ALA A 720 0.64 -23.02 22.67
N ALA A 721 0.83 -24.17 22.02
CA ALA A 721 0.99 -24.27 20.56
C ALA A 721 -0.25 -23.84 19.77
N PHE A 722 -1.45 -23.93 20.36
CA PHE A 722 -2.71 -23.55 19.71
C PHE A 722 -3.06 -22.05 19.83
N ALA A 723 -2.43 -21.30 20.73
CA ALA A 723 -2.85 -19.93 21.05
C ALA A 723 -2.44 -18.87 19.99
N LEU A 724 -1.26 -18.99 19.39
CA LEU A 724 -0.77 -18.02 18.41
C LEU A 724 -1.59 -18.02 17.10
N PRO A 725 -1.86 -19.18 16.46
CA PRO A 725 -2.73 -19.22 15.29
C PRO A 725 -4.15 -18.73 15.60
N ALA A 726 -4.67 -19.10 16.77
CA ALA A 726 -5.97 -18.64 17.26
C ALA A 726 -6.03 -17.11 17.32
N LEU A 727 -5.06 -16.44 17.97
CA LEU A 727 -5.02 -14.98 18.09
C LEU A 727 -4.98 -14.26 16.74
N ILE A 728 -4.16 -14.74 15.80
CA ILE A 728 -4.07 -14.17 14.45
C ILE A 728 -5.42 -14.29 13.74
N VAL A 729 -6.04 -15.47 13.82
CA VAL A 729 -7.36 -15.75 13.23
C VAL A 729 -8.45 -14.88 13.87
N VAL A 730 -8.46 -14.73 15.20
CA VAL A 730 -9.40 -13.83 15.92
C VAL A 730 -9.24 -12.40 15.45
N THR A 731 -8.00 -11.93 15.35
CA THR A 731 -7.72 -10.53 15.04
C THR A 731 -8.14 -10.20 13.62
N VAL A 732 -7.74 -11.03 12.66
CA VAL A 732 -8.08 -10.85 11.24
C VAL A 732 -9.59 -10.95 11.03
N ILE A 733 -10.24 -11.98 11.58
CA ILE A 733 -11.68 -12.16 11.40
C ILE A 733 -12.47 -11.14 12.22
N GLY A 734 -12.01 -10.79 13.41
CA GLY A 734 -12.60 -9.73 14.25
C GLY A 734 -12.63 -8.39 13.52
N MET A 735 -11.55 -8.01 12.82
CA MET A 735 -11.55 -6.80 11.98
C MET A 735 -12.59 -6.88 10.86
N LEU A 736 -12.71 -8.03 10.20
CA LEU A 736 -13.72 -8.25 9.14
C LEU A 736 -15.16 -8.26 9.69
N VAL A 737 -15.37 -8.78 10.90
CA VAL A 737 -16.68 -8.80 11.59
C VAL A 737 -17.07 -7.40 12.02
N VAL A 738 -16.16 -6.64 12.64
CA VAL A 738 -16.36 -5.24 13.04
C VAL A 738 -16.74 -4.41 11.82
N ASP A 739 -16.04 -4.59 10.70
CA ASP A 739 -16.36 -3.94 9.44
C ASP A 739 -17.71 -4.41 8.84
N TRP A 740 -18.01 -5.71 8.88
CA TRP A 740 -19.31 -6.23 8.44
C TRP A 740 -20.48 -5.66 9.26
N VAL A 741 -20.36 -5.64 10.60
CA VAL A 741 -21.34 -5.02 11.51
C VAL A 741 -21.48 -3.54 11.22
N ARG A 742 -20.36 -2.83 11.01
CA ARG A 742 -20.37 -1.40 10.64
C ARG A 742 -21.19 -1.13 9.37
N ARG A 743 -21.15 -2.03 8.39
CA ARG A 743 -21.79 -1.84 7.07
C ARG A 743 -23.25 -2.33 7.04
N GLU A 744 -23.49 -3.58 7.40
CA GLU A 744 -24.82 -4.20 7.30
C GLU A 744 -25.71 -3.87 8.51
N HIS A 745 -25.10 -3.42 9.62
CA HIS A 745 -25.75 -3.19 10.90
C HIS A 745 -25.26 -1.90 11.59
N GLU A 746 -25.12 -0.81 10.82
CA GLU A 746 -24.56 0.48 11.28
C GLU A 746 -25.14 0.96 12.63
N ARG A 747 -26.46 0.82 12.83
CA ARG A 747 -27.15 1.24 14.06
C ARG A 747 -26.69 0.48 15.31
N LEU A 748 -26.18 -0.73 15.16
CA LEU A 748 -25.69 -1.58 16.25
C LEU A 748 -24.19 -1.43 16.47
N TYR A 749 -23.45 -0.95 15.47
CA TYR A 749 -21.99 -0.87 15.50
C TYR A 749 -21.45 -0.06 16.68
N MET A 750 -21.85 1.22 16.80
CA MET A 750 -21.35 2.09 17.87
C MET A 750 -21.73 1.59 19.27
N PRO A 751 -22.99 1.19 19.55
CA PRO A 751 -23.35 0.59 20.83
C PRO A 751 -22.54 -0.67 21.16
N LEU A 752 -22.39 -1.60 20.20
CA LEU A 752 -21.64 -2.84 20.42
C LEU A 752 -20.15 -2.58 20.67
N LEU A 753 -19.56 -1.65 19.93
CA LEU A 753 -18.15 -1.28 20.11
C LEU A 753 -17.91 -0.68 21.48
N VAL A 754 -18.76 0.27 21.91
CA VAL A 754 -18.64 0.90 23.24
C VAL A 754 -18.79 -0.14 24.35
N VAL A 755 -19.80 -1.02 24.25
CA VAL A 755 -20.01 -2.09 25.23
C VAL A 755 -18.82 -3.04 25.27
N ALA A 756 -18.29 -3.45 24.11
CA ALA A 756 -17.14 -4.35 24.04
C ALA A 756 -15.87 -3.74 24.64
N VAL A 757 -15.59 -2.46 24.35
CA VAL A 757 -14.42 -1.74 24.90
C VAL A 757 -14.55 -1.58 26.41
N LEU A 758 -15.72 -1.19 26.92
CA LEU A 758 -15.96 -1.03 28.35
C LEU A 758 -15.86 -2.37 29.09
N ALA A 759 -16.48 -3.42 28.55
CA ALA A 759 -16.40 -4.77 29.13
C ALA A 759 -14.95 -5.27 29.17
N LEU A 760 -14.20 -5.13 28.08
CA LEU A 760 -12.79 -5.51 28.02
C LEU A 760 -11.94 -4.71 29.01
N GLY A 761 -12.16 -3.40 29.10
CA GLY A 761 -11.45 -2.53 30.05
C GLY A 761 -11.69 -2.91 31.52
N VAL A 762 -12.95 -3.18 31.89
CA VAL A 762 -13.33 -3.61 33.24
C VAL A 762 -12.69 -4.98 33.57
N LEU A 763 -12.76 -5.94 32.65
CA LEU A 763 -12.17 -7.27 32.83
C LEU A 763 -10.64 -7.22 32.96
N LEU A 764 -9.95 -6.44 32.14
CA LEU A 764 -8.50 -6.23 32.22
C LEU A 764 -8.09 -5.57 33.54
N LEU A 765 -8.89 -4.62 34.03
CA LEU A 765 -8.66 -3.96 35.32
C LEU A 765 -8.84 -4.94 36.50
N GLY A 766 -9.87 -5.79 36.45
CA GLY A 766 -10.07 -6.86 37.42
C GLY A 766 -8.96 -7.91 37.41
N ALA A 767 -8.43 -8.26 36.24
CA ALA A 767 -7.31 -9.19 36.12
C ALA A 767 -6.00 -8.59 36.69
N ALA A 768 -5.82 -7.27 36.58
CA ALA A 768 -4.68 -6.54 37.11
C ALA A 768 -4.69 -6.40 38.63
N VAL A 769 -5.88 -6.30 39.22
CA VAL A 769 -6.09 -6.08 40.66
C VAL A 769 -7.01 -7.19 41.18
N PRO A 770 -6.47 -8.35 41.59
CA PRO A 770 -7.29 -9.42 42.16
C PRO A 770 -8.12 -8.91 43.34
N GLY A 771 -9.41 -9.26 43.36
CA GLY A 771 -10.38 -8.78 44.35
C GLY A 771 -11.12 -7.50 43.97
N LEU A 772 -10.70 -6.77 42.92
CA LEU A 772 -11.31 -5.48 42.55
C LEU A 772 -12.76 -5.62 42.06
N LEU A 773 -13.08 -6.72 41.39
CA LEU A 773 -14.43 -6.98 40.85
C LEU A 773 -15.23 -7.95 41.73
N ASP A 774 -14.74 -8.29 42.92
CA ASP A 774 -15.44 -9.14 43.88
C ASP A 774 -16.51 -8.31 44.61
N VAL A 775 -17.68 -8.17 43.98
CA VAL A 775 -18.82 -7.47 44.55
C VAL A 775 -19.65 -8.46 45.38
N PRO A 776 -20.00 -8.15 46.64
CA PRO A 776 -20.87 -9.00 47.46
C PRO A 776 -22.19 -9.31 46.74
N GLY A 777 -22.50 -10.58 46.52
CA GLY A 777 -23.70 -11.04 45.80
C GLY A 777 -23.59 -11.08 44.28
N PHE A 778 -22.46 -10.65 43.69
CA PHE A 778 -22.20 -10.71 42.25
C PHE A 778 -20.72 -10.99 41.96
N SER A 779 -20.30 -12.24 42.18
CA SER A 779 -18.90 -12.68 42.03
C SER A 779 -18.49 -13.03 40.59
N ALA A 780 -19.43 -13.10 39.65
CA ALA A 780 -19.15 -13.51 38.28
C ALA A 780 -18.08 -12.65 37.58
N PRO A 781 -18.06 -11.31 37.70
CA PRO A 781 -17.00 -10.49 37.07
C PRO A 781 -15.62 -10.71 37.71
N GLY A 782 -15.56 -10.87 39.04
CA GLY A 782 -14.33 -11.19 39.76
C GLY A 782 -13.79 -12.57 39.43
N GLN A 783 -14.69 -13.55 39.31
CA GLN A 783 -14.35 -14.91 38.87
C GLN A 783 -13.84 -14.91 37.43
N VAL A 784 -14.53 -14.25 36.48
CA VAL A 784 -14.09 -14.17 35.07
C VAL A 784 -12.77 -13.41 34.94
N ALA A 785 -12.54 -12.35 35.72
CA ALA A 785 -11.28 -11.62 35.71
C ALA A 785 -10.11 -12.41 36.31
N ASN A 786 -10.37 -13.20 37.36
CA ASN A 786 -9.37 -14.09 37.96
C ASN A 786 -9.09 -15.32 37.08
N GLU A 787 -10.12 -15.84 36.41
CA GLU A 787 -10.00 -16.82 35.34
C GLU A 787 -9.14 -16.23 34.22
N LEU A 788 -9.47 -15.09 33.62
CA LEU A 788 -8.65 -14.40 32.60
C LEU A 788 -7.17 -14.24 32.98
N ARG A 789 -6.87 -14.00 34.26
CA ARG A 789 -5.49 -13.89 34.77
C ARG A 789 -4.75 -15.23 34.79
N THR A 790 -5.44 -16.32 35.10
CA THR A 790 -4.88 -17.68 35.25
C THR A 790 -5.19 -18.58 34.05
N TRP A 791 -5.95 -18.06 33.08
CA TRP A 791 -6.41 -18.72 31.89
C TRP A 791 -5.19 -19.05 31.04
N TRP A 792 -4.86 -20.34 30.93
CA TRP A 792 -3.72 -20.78 30.13
C TRP A 792 -3.75 -20.22 28.70
N PRO A 793 -4.90 -20.00 28.01
CA PRO A 793 -4.93 -19.31 26.73
C PRO A 793 -4.53 -17.85 26.83
N ALA A 794 -4.84 -17.11 27.90
CA ALA A 794 -4.30 -15.76 28.10
C ALA A 794 -2.79 -15.77 28.30
N VAL A 795 -2.26 -16.76 29.03
CA VAL A 795 -0.81 -16.95 29.20
C VAL A 795 -0.16 -17.34 27.87
N ALA A 796 -0.75 -18.26 27.14
CA ALA A 796 -0.26 -18.67 25.83
C ALA A 796 -0.38 -17.55 24.78
N VAL A 797 -1.44 -16.76 24.81
CA VAL A 797 -1.64 -15.56 23.99
C VAL A 797 -0.62 -14.49 24.37
N GLY A 798 -0.36 -14.28 25.66
CA GLY A 798 0.66 -13.34 26.14
C GLY A 798 2.08 -13.75 25.71
N ALA A 799 2.40 -15.05 25.80
CA ALA A 799 3.68 -15.59 25.35
C ALA A 799 3.81 -15.55 23.81
N ALA A 800 2.74 -15.90 23.09
CA ALA A 800 2.66 -15.78 21.64
C ALA A 800 2.83 -14.34 21.16
N PHE A 801 2.14 -13.40 21.82
CA PHE A 801 2.25 -11.97 21.55
C PHE A 801 3.66 -11.46 21.84
N PHE A 802 4.25 -11.87 22.97
CA PHE A 802 5.66 -11.58 23.26
C PHE A 802 6.57 -12.08 22.15
N THR A 803 6.42 -13.33 21.71
CA THR A 803 7.23 -13.91 20.62
C THR A 803 7.05 -13.13 19.32
N VAL A 804 5.83 -12.79 18.93
CA VAL A 804 5.56 -12.00 17.71
C VAL A 804 6.19 -10.61 17.80
N VAL A 805 6.01 -9.92 18.93
CA VAL A 805 6.58 -8.58 19.15
C VAL A 805 8.11 -8.64 19.18
N ALA A 806 8.68 -9.63 19.84
CA ALA A 806 10.13 -9.83 19.94
C ALA A 806 10.74 -10.16 18.57
N VAL A 807 10.19 -11.12 17.83
CA VAL A 807 10.63 -11.46 16.47
C VAL A 807 10.47 -10.26 15.54
N GLY A 808 9.31 -9.59 15.59
CA GLY A 808 9.05 -8.38 14.81
C GLY A 808 10.08 -7.30 15.08
N ALA A 809 10.39 -7.02 16.35
CA ALA A 809 11.40 -6.06 16.76
C ALA A 809 12.81 -6.47 16.29
N ALA A 810 13.16 -7.76 16.33
CA ALA A 810 14.46 -8.26 15.88
C ALA A 810 14.63 -8.14 14.36
N VAL A 811 13.64 -8.55 13.57
CA VAL A 811 13.62 -8.40 12.10
C VAL A 811 13.70 -6.93 11.73
N PHE A 812 12.94 -6.11 12.43
CA PHE A 812 12.89 -4.69 12.21
C PHE A 812 14.23 -3.99 12.55
N LEU A 813 14.86 -4.33 13.68
CA LEU A 813 16.19 -3.85 14.04
C LEU A 813 17.24 -4.29 13.02
N ALA A 814 17.20 -5.55 12.57
CA ALA A 814 18.10 -6.03 11.54
C ALA A 814 17.93 -5.27 10.22
N HIS A 815 16.69 -4.93 9.85
CA HIS A 815 16.43 -4.07 8.70
C HIS A 815 17.06 -2.68 8.88
N LEU A 816 16.92 -2.05 10.06
CA LEU A 816 17.58 -0.79 10.37
C LEU A 816 19.11 -0.88 10.31
N VAL A 817 19.70 -1.99 10.79
CA VAL A 817 21.14 -2.24 10.69
C VAL A 817 21.57 -2.40 9.24
N PHE A 818 20.79 -3.12 8.42
CA PHE A 818 21.01 -3.24 6.98
C PHE A 818 20.98 -1.87 6.29
N LEU A 819 20.06 -0.98 6.64
CA LEU A 819 20.04 0.38 6.09
C LEU A 819 21.26 1.20 6.50
N GLY A 820 21.92 0.85 7.61
CA GLY A 820 23.02 1.62 8.21
C GLY A 820 22.52 2.68 9.19
N ALA A 821 21.29 2.56 9.69
CA ALA A 821 20.63 3.53 10.56
C ALA A 821 21.40 3.80 11.87
N TYR A 822 22.17 2.83 12.37
CA TYR A 822 23.01 2.99 13.56
C TYR A 822 24.03 4.14 13.44
N LEU A 823 24.41 4.51 12.21
CA LEU A 823 25.31 5.65 11.96
C LEU A 823 24.62 7.00 12.20
N LEU A 824 23.28 7.06 12.22
CA LEU A 824 22.51 8.28 12.50
C LEU A 824 22.64 8.75 13.95
N ILE A 825 23.04 7.86 14.88
CA ILE A 825 23.38 8.22 16.26
C ILE A 825 24.47 9.29 16.28
N LEU A 826 25.41 9.24 15.33
CA LEU A 826 26.53 10.15 15.20
C LEU A 826 26.26 11.31 14.22
N ASP A 827 25.01 11.48 13.78
CA ASP A 827 24.60 12.50 12.83
C ASP A 827 23.55 13.45 13.43
N PRO A 828 23.96 14.59 14.01
CA PRO A 828 23.05 15.53 14.66
C PRO A 828 21.93 16.05 13.76
N LYS A 829 22.15 16.14 12.44
CA LYS A 829 21.10 16.60 11.51
C LYS A 829 19.94 15.61 11.43
N ALA A 830 20.19 14.31 11.65
CA ALA A 830 19.14 13.28 11.66
C ALA A 830 18.17 13.39 12.85
N TRP A 831 18.56 14.16 13.88
CA TRP A 831 17.77 14.33 15.10
C TRP A 831 16.71 15.41 14.95
N VAL A 832 16.83 16.26 13.93
CA VAL A 832 15.91 17.34 13.58
C VAL A 832 15.03 16.88 12.42
N SER A 833 13.83 17.44 12.30
CA SER A 833 12.95 17.25 11.14
C SER A 833 13.03 18.53 10.29
N PRO A 834 14.00 18.64 9.37
CA PRO A 834 14.08 19.81 8.49
C PRO A 834 12.87 19.83 7.55
N ARG A 835 12.44 21.02 7.14
CA ARG A 835 11.49 21.18 6.04
C ARG A 835 12.29 21.32 4.75
N TYR A 836 11.87 20.63 3.69
CA TYR A 836 12.46 20.81 2.36
C TYR A 836 12.11 22.21 1.85
N ARG A 837 13.11 22.89 1.26
CA ARG A 837 12.93 24.11 0.48
C ARG A 837 13.73 23.97 -0.80
N GLN A 838 13.12 24.29 -1.93
CA GLN A 838 13.81 24.32 -3.22
C GLN A 838 14.76 25.52 -3.27
N GLY A 839 15.92 25.38 -3.90
CA GLY A 839 16.90 26.46 -4.08
C GLY A 839 18.25 26.25 -3.39
N ALA A 840 18.95 27.36 -3.11
CA ALA A 840 20.33 27.32 -2.62
C ALA A 840 20.46 26.68 -1.23
N ALA A 841 21.51 25.87 -1.05
CA ALA A 841 21.76 25.10 0.15
C ALA A 841 21.68 25.97 1.42
N THR A 842 20.66 25.77 2.26
CA THR A 842 20.63 26.33 3.60
C THR A 842 21.44 25.43 4.55
N HIS A 843 21.93 25.99 5.66
CA HIS A 843 22.64 25.19 6.67
C HIS A 843 21.75 24.08 7.29
N PHE A 844 20.42 24.18 7.13
CA PHE A 844 19.43 23.19 7.55
C PHE A 844 19.14 22.10 6.50
N ASP A 845 19.64 22.24 5.27
CA ASP A 845 19.37 21.26 4.22
C ASP A 845 20.03 19.92 4.56
N PHE A 846 19.26 18.87 4.37
CA PHE A 846 19.61 17.52 4.78
C PHE A 846 20.47 16.83 3.72
N ILE A 847 20.08 16.98 2.45
CA ILE A 847 20.82 16.67 1.22
C ILE A 847 20.45 17.81 0.26
N SER A 848 21.45 18.53 -0.26
CA SER A 848 21.20 19.55 -1.28
C SER A 848 20.94 18.89 -2.63
N GLU A 849 20.20 19.57 -3.52
CA GLU A 849 19.96 19.06 -4.88
C GLU A 849 21.26 18.81 -5.65
N ALA A 850 22.25 19.71 -5.54
CA ALA A 850 23.57 19.50 -6.16
C ALA A 850 24.27 18.21 -5.67
N ALA A 851 24.19 17.92 -4.37
CA ALA A 851 24.73 16.69 -3.82
C ALA A 851 23.93 15.46 -4.27
N ALA A 852 22.60 15.58 -4.35
CA ALA A 852 21.73 14.53 -4.85
C ALA A 852 22.03 14.21 -6.34
N THR A 853 22.21 15.23 -7.19
CA THR A 853 22.62 15.08 -8.59
C THR A 853 23.94 14.31 -8.69
N ALA A 854 24.98 14.76 -7.98
CA ALA A 854 26.29 14.10 -8.02
C ALA A 854 26.24 12.63 -7.56
N ILE A 855 25.39 12.30 -6.58
CA ILE A 855 25.18 10.93 -6.12
C ILE A 855 24.46 10.10 -7.20
N ILE A 856 23.40 10.64 -7.78
CA ILE A 856 22.57 9.95 -8.77
C ILE A 856 23.39 9.68 -10.04
N ASP A 857 24.11 10.67 -10.55
CA ASP A 857 24.94 10.52 -11.76
C ASP A 857 26.01 9.44 -11.55
N ALA A 858 26.68 9.44 -10.41
CA ALA A 858 27.66 8.40 -10.09
C ALA A 858 27.03 7.02 -9.88
N GLU A 859 25.81 6.93 -9.34
CA GLU A 859 25.07 5.66 -9.26
C GLU A 859 24.70 5.13 -10.65
N GLN A 860 24.34 6.00 -11.60
CA GLN A 860 24.05 5.63 -12.99
C GLN A 860 25.28 5.09 -13.72
N GLU A 861 26.44 5.67 -13.46
CA GLU A 861 27.73 5.25 -14.02
C GLU A 861 28.33 4.02 -13.33
N GLY A 862 27.67 3.52 -12.26
CA GLY A 862 28.17 2.40 -11.47
C GLY A 862 29.38 2.75 -10.59
N GLN A 863 29.59 4.03 -10.32
CA GLN A 863 30.73 4.60 -9.58
C GLN A 863 30.33 5.25 -8.25
N ALA A 864 29.17 4.89 -7.66
CA ALA A 864 28.60 5.47 -6.44
C ALA A 864 29.58 5.62 -5.25
N ALA A 865 30.61 4.78 -5.16
CA ALA A 865 31.65 4.84 -4.13
C ALA A 865 32.64 6.00 -4.31
N GLN A 866 32.75 6.56 -5.51
CA GLN A 866 33.81 7.48 -5.96
C GLN A 866 33.38 8.95 -6.01
N VAL A 867 32.19 9.30 -5.51
CA VAL A 867 31.73 10.71 -5.43
C VAL A 867 32.54 11.45 -4.36
N GLU A 868 33.68 12.02 -4.76
CA GLU A 868 34.56 12.81 -3.89
C GLU A 868 34.02 14.21 -3.60
N SER A 869 33.18 14.74 -4.49
CA SER A 869 32.55 16.07 -4.38
C SER A 869 31.50 16.17 -3.26
N VAL A 870 31.02 15.04 -2.72
CA VAL A 870 29.97 14.99 -1.71
C VAL A 870 30.51 14.42 -0.39
N ASP A 871 30.23 15.11 0.71
CA ASP A 871 30.72 14.69 2.02
C ASP A 871 30.17 13.32 2.44
N ARG A 872 30.94 12.63 3.28
CA ARG A 872 30.64 11.25 3.69
C ARG A 872 29.31 11.12 4.45
N ARG A 873 28.84 12.15 5.17
CA ARG A 873 27.58 12.08 5.93
C ARG A 873 26.39 12.24 4.99
N THR A 874 26.43 13.19 4.05
CA THR A 874 25.37 13.37 3.05
C THR A 874 25.19 12.13 2.18
N ARG A 875 26.29 11.53 1.70
CA ARG A 875 26.23 10.26 0.97
C ARG A 875 25.62 9.11 1.80
N ARG A 876 25.91 9.04 3.11
CA ARG A 876 25.29 8.05 3.99
C ARG A 876 23.78 8.28 4.14
N ARG A 877 23.33 9.53 4.27
CA ARG A 877 21.90 9.86 4.34
C ARG A 877 21.18 9.46 3.06
N ALA A 878 21.74 9.75 1.90
CA ALA A 878 21.22 9.31 0.62
C ALA A 878 21.08 7.78 0.58
N GLN A 879 22.13 7.05 0.99
CA GLN A 879 22.12 5.58 1.04
C GLN A 879 21.20 4.99 2.13
N ILE A 880 20.85 5.73 3.18
CA ILE A 880 19.88 5.27 4.19
C ILE A 880 18.46 5.51 3.68
N ALA A 881 18.23 6.66 3.03
CA ALA A 881 16.99 6.96 2.35
C ALA A 881 16.72 5.90 1.28
N PHE A 882 17.68 5.72 0.37
CA PHE A 882 17.64 4.75 -0.71
C PHE A 882 19.02 4.12 -0.88
N PRO A 883 19.20 2.83 -0.48
CA PRO A 883 20.51 2.18 -0.50
C PRO A 883 21.15 2.10 -1.89
N GLY A 884 20.37 2.22 -2.97
CA GLY A 884 20.80 2.62 -4.31
C GLY A 884 19.61 2.83 -5.24
N LEU A 885 19.85 3.15 -6.51
CA LEU A 885 18.80 3.29 -7.55
C LEU A 885 18.13 1.96 -7.97
N ASN A 886 18.55 0.81 -7.45
CA ASN A 886 18.05 -0.50 -7.89
C ASN A 886 17.50 -1.34 -6.73
N PRO A 887 16.46 -2.16 -6.99
CA PRO A 887 16.05 -3.23 -6.11
C PRO A 887 17.21 -4.22 -5.81
N PRO A 888 17.19 -4.89 -4.65
CA PRO A 888 16.08 -4.90 -3.68
C PRO A 888 16.06 -3.64 -2.81
N PHE A 889 14.87 -3.04 -2.72
CA PHE A 889 14.55 -2.03 -1.72
C PHE A 889 14.07 -2.73 -0.46
N GLY A 890 14.30 -2.12 0.71
CA GLY A 890 13.65 -2.57 1.94
C GLY A 890 12.13 -2.40 1.88
N PRO A 891 11.36 -3.10 2.74
CA PRO A 891 9.90 -2.92 2.81
C PRO A 891 9.49 -1.46 3.00
N ILE A 892 10.24 -0.70 3.81
CA ILE A 892 9.97 0.72 4.06
C ILE A 892 10.18 1.56 2.80
N GLN A 893 11.27 1.33 2.07
CA GLN A 893 11.58 2.08 0.84
C GLN A 893 10.59 1.77 -0.29
N LYS A 894 10.09 0.53 -0.35
CA LYS A 894 9.08 0.11 -1.33
C LYS A 894 7.77 0.89 -1.17
N PHE A 895 7.40 1.22 0.06
CA PHE A 895 6.18 1.96 0.39
C PHE A 895 6.46 3.39 0.87
N VAL A 896 7.60 3.99 0.47
CA VAL A 896 7.99 5.29 1.01
C VAL A 896 6.98 6.37 0.66
N SER A 897 6.40 6.29 -0.54
CA SER A 897 5.50 7.30 -1.08
C SER A 897 4.16 7.26 -0.33
N GLU A 898 3.67 6.06 -0.05
CA GLU A 898 2.43 5.76 0.68
C GLU A 898 2.53 6.12 2.17
N ILE A 899 3.71 5.90 2.77
CA ILE A 899 3.95 6.14 4.20
C ILE A 899 4.22 7.62 4.49
N TYR A 900 4.88 8.32 3.55
CA TYR A 900 5.37 9.69 3.73
C TYR A 900 4.74 10.67 2.73
N SER A 901 3.43 10.54 2.50
CA SER A 901 2.66 11.65 1.90
C SER A 901 2.65 12.85 2.85
N LEU A 902 2.73 14.06 2.29
CA LEU A 902 2.71 15.31 3.05
C LEU A 902 1.47 16.14 2.69
N ASP A 903 0.88 16.73 3.71
CA ASP A 903 -0.26 17.65 3.64
C ASP A 903 0.17 19.13 3.61
N GLU A 904 1.45 19.38 3.41
CA GLU A 904 2.06 20.72 3.41
C GLU A 904 3.08 20.81 2.26
N PRO A 905 3.26 22.01 1.68
CA PRO A 905 4.16 22.19 0.54
C PRO A 905 5.65 21.97 0.90
N PRO A 906 6.49 21.68 -0.11
CA PRO A 906 6.12 21.64 -1.53
C PRO A 906 5.41 20.36 -1.91
N PHE A 907 4.33 20.53 -2.66
CA PHE A 907 3.66 19.45 -3.37
C PHE A 907 4.36 19.20 -4.72
N PHE A 908 4.29 17.98 -5.24
CA PHE A 908 4.76 17.67 -6.60
C PHE A 908 3.58 17.22 -7.44
N LYS A 909 2.66 18.16 -7.69
CA LYS A 909 1.45 17.89 -8.44
C LYS A 909 1.50 18.52 -9.82
N HIS A 910 0.76 17.96 -10.76
CA HIS A 910 0.66 18.53 -12.09
C HIS A 910 -0.62 18.11 -12.81
N PHE A 911 -0.95 18.87 -13.84
CA PHE A 911 -1.87 18.48 -14.89
C PHE A 911 -1.29 18.88 -16.25
N LEU A 912 -1.87 18.36 -17.33
CA LEU A 912 -1.44 18.62 -18.70
C LEU A 912 -2.46 19.49 -19.42
N GLU A 913 -1.95 20.37 -20.27
CA GLU A 913 -2.72 21.11 -21.26
C GLU A 913 -2.29 20.66 -22.65
N PHE A 914 -3.26 20.32 -23.48
CA PHE A 914 -3.05 19.97 -24.88
C PHE A 914 -3.60 21.10 -25.74
N GLU A 915 -2.77 21.59 -26.65
CA GLU A 915 -3.16 22.49 -27.74
C GLU A 915 -2.90 21.79 -29.06
N THR A 916 -3.95 21.58 -29.83
CA THR A 916 -3.90 20.82 -31.08
C THR A 916 -4.11 21.74 -32.27
N SER A 917 -3.44 21.41 -33.36
CA SER A 917 -3.55 22.08 -34.65
C SER A 917 -3.60 20.99 -35.75
N PRO A 918 -3.84 21.33 -37.02
CA PRO A 918 -3.80 20.32 -38.09
C PRO A 918 -2.46 19.59 -38.24
N THR A 919 -1.36 20.16 -37.74
CA THR A 919 0.00 19.64 -37.96
C THR A 919 0.70 19.12 -36.71
N GLU A 920 0.34 19.63 -35.53
CA GLU A 920 0.97 19.26 -34.26
C GLU A 920 0.01 19.33 -33.07
N ALA A 921 0.28 18.52 -32.04
CA ALA A 921 -0.24 18.65 -30.69
C ALA A 921 0.88 19.09 -29.75
N VAL A 922 0.74 20.26 -29.14
CA VAL A 922 1.64 20.81 -28.13
C VAL A 922 1.12 20.40 -26.76
N VAL A 923 1.99 19.78 -25.96
CA VAL A 923 1.68 19.36 -24.59
C VAL A 923 2.44 20.25 -23.63
N LYS A 924 1.71 20.91 -22.72
CA LYS A 924 2.27 21.70 -21.62
C LYS A 924 2.00 20.99 -20.30
N ILE A 925 2.97 21.01 -19.40
CA ILE A 925 2.79 20.62 -18.01
C ILE A 925 2.57 21.87 -17.17
N HIS A 926 1.58 21.83 -16.29
CA HIS A 926 1.34 22.83 -15.24
C HIS A 926 1.78 22.22 -13.92
N ARG A 927 2.90 22.67 -13.35
CA ARG A 927 3.44 22.15 -12.09
C ARG A 927 2.93 22.97 -10.91
N VAL A 928 2.33 22.29 -9.94
CA VAL A 928 1.72 22.89 -8.75
C VAL A 928 2.46 22.42 -7.51
N ARG A 929 3.07 23.39 -6.80
CA ARG A 929 3.85 23.16 -5.57
C ARG A 929 3.24 23.74 -4.31
N GLY A 930 2.35 24.72 -4.44
CA GLY A 930 1.67 25.41 -3.33
C GLY A 930 2.54 26.42 -2.56
N ASP A 931 3.87 26.32 -2.60
CA ASP A 931 4.78 27.35 -2.06
C ASP A 931 5.41 28.23 -3.13
N GLN A 932 5.10 27.96 -4.40
CA GLN A 932 5.62 28.65 -5.57
C GLN A 932 4.51 28.87 -6.61
N PRO A 933 4.65 29.91 -7.46
CA PRO A 933 3.88 30.07 -8.68
C PRO A 933 3.74 28.78 -9.48
N VAL A 934 2.62 28.63 -10.18
CA VAL A 934 2.41 27.53 -11.11
C VAL A 934 3.40 27.68 -12.26
N GLU A 935 4.26 26.68 -12.46
CA GLU A 935 5.21 26.67 -13.57
C GLU A 935 4.59 25.97 -14.77
N ILE A 936 4.51 26.68 -15.90
CA ILE A 936 3.97 26.15 -17.16
C ILE A 936 5.11 25.94 -18.14
N GLU A 937 5.32 24.69 -18.59
CA GLU A 937 6.41 24.34 -19.51
C GLU A 937 5.88 23.49 -20.67
N VAL A 938 6.29 23.81 -21.91
CA VAL A 938 6.05 22.95 -23.08
C VAL A 938 6.96 21.72 -22.98
N VAL A 939 6.36 20.55 -22.79
CA VAL A 939 7.06 19.28 -22.59
C VAL A 939 7.17 18.43 -23.85
N ALA A 940 6.19 18.49 -24.75
CA ALA A 940 6.21 17.73 -25.98
C ALA A 940 5.58 18.51 -27.16
N ARG A 941 6.08 18.24 -28.36
CA ARG A 941 5.51 18.69 -29.64
C ARG A 941 5.34 17.47 -30.52
N ILE A 942 4.12 16.95 -30.54
CA ILE A 942 3.78 15.70 -31.21
C ILE A 942 3.31 16.04 -32.61
N SER A 943 4.05 15.59 -33.64
CA SER A 943 3.63 15.78 -35.03
C SER A 943 2.40 14.93 -35.35
N LEU A 944 1.41 15.51 -36.02
CA LEU A 944 0.12 14.90 -36.39
C LEU A 944 0.00 14.60 -37.90
N PRO A 945 1.08 14.21 -38.62
CA PRO A 945 1.16 14.32 -40.08
C PRO A 945 0.01 13.63 -40.82
N ASP A 946 -0.31 14.18 -42.01
CA ASP A 946 -1.13 13.50 -43.01
C ASP A 946 -0.49 12.14 -43.33
N ALA A 947 -1.19 11.05 -43.01
CA ALA A 947 -0.70 9.68 -43.16
C ALA A 947 -0.38 9.26 -44.60
N ALA A 948 -0.60 10.14 -45.58
CA ALA A 948 -0.32 9.89 -47.00
C ALA A 948 1.19 9.85 -47.35
N SER A 949 2.08 10.43 -46.54
CA SER A 949 3.49 10.68 -46.99
C SER A 949 4.55 9.69 -46.51
N ARG A 950 4.29 8.82 -45.53
CA ARG A 950 5.31 7.89 -44.98
C ARG A 950 5.25 6.44 -45.49
N VAL A 951 4.26 6.10 -46.33
CA VAL A 951 4.15 4.76 -46.93
C VAL A 951 5.16 4.56 -48.09
N THR A 952 5.62 5.64 -48.72
CA THR A 952 6.45 5.57 -49.93
C THR A 952 7.97 5.49 -49.71
N ASP A 953 8.49 5.67 -48.50
CA ASP A 953 9.95 5.85 -48.29
C ASP A 953 10.68 4.62 -47.70
N LEU A 954 9.96 3.51 -47.43
CA LEU A 954 10.57 2.26 -46.93
C LEU A 954 10.63 1.14 -47.97
N SER A 955 10.10 1.33 -49.17
CA SER A 955 10.21 0.36 -50.26
C SER A 955 11.50 0.49 -51.09
N GLN A 956 12.40 1.44 -50.78
CA GLN A 956 13.63 1.66 -51.56
C GLN A 956 14.95 1.36 -50.85
N SER A 957 14.97 0.93 -49.58
CA SER A 957 16.24 0.73 -48.83
C SER A 957 16.57 -0.72 -48.46
N ARG A 958 15.96 -1.70 -49.14
CA ARG A 958 16.22 -3.15 -48.92
C ARG A 958 16.71 -3.89 -50.16
N GLU A 959 17.59 -3.29 -50.94
CA GLU A 959 18.45 -4.05 -51.87
C GLU A 959 19.86 -3.48 -51.83
N THR A 960 20.77 -4.24 -51.20
CA THR A 960 22.24 -4.29 -51.33
C THR A 960 22.96 -4.33 -49.97
N ARG A 961 23.17 -5.54 -49.47
CA ARG A 961 24.45 -5.98 -48.85
C ARG A 961 24.37 -7.46 -48.51
N ALA A 962 24.66 -8.27 -49.52
CA ALA A 962 25.06 -9.65 -49.37
C ALA A 962 26.24 -9.88 -50.32
N SER A 963 27.44 -9.50 -49.88
CA SER A 963 28.73 -10.03 -50.32
C SER A 963 29.84 -9.40 -49.46
N ASP A 964 30.64 -10.28 -48.88
CA ASP A 964 31.89 -10.10 -48.10
C ASP A 964 31.79 -10.19 -46.57
#